data_AF-A0A6A5UVQ9-F1
#
_entry.id   AF-A0A6A5UVQ9-F1
#
_cell.length_a   1.000
_cell.length_b   1.000
_cell.length_c   1.000
_cell.angle_alpha   90.00
_cell.angle_beta   90.00
_cell.angle_gamma   90.00
#
_symmetry.space_group_name_H-M   'P 1'
#
loop_
_entity.id
_entity.type
_entity.pdbx_description
1 polymer ?
#
loop_
_entity_poly.entity_id
_entity_poly.type
_entity_poly.pdbx_seq_one_letter_code
_entity_poly.pdbx_strand_id
1 'polypeptide(L)'
;MNPRSWFSDLTPYFVYVLFVATLGPLLFGFHLSELNAPEDVIRCKKNSIVAAAATLPQCIKMTPTEWGVVGSMYTLGGLLGALSAGPLASKYGRRRAMQLNSIFFIVGPIFEALSPNIGVMATGRLLSGVGAGAAVVVVPIYISEIAPPAQKGFFGAFTQIMCNVGILITQLLGYFLSHDQYWRIILAAGGVIGVLQLLGLLLSVESPKYLAEQGHASLAKKALRSIRGEDKDINEEFNSWGVDGAQVVNDEEQTLLQGDEAAPPKNQAGNDESLSITQVLRHPDYKKAAFAVIMIMLAQQLSGINSIVMYGVSLLADLLASNSALLNLAVSAVNIVVTTGCAPLPDKLGRKVCLLQSLAGMGISSLLLAIGIMRSIPVLSAVAVLLFVSSFALGLGPVPFILSAELVGPEAVGATQSIALAANWIATFLVAQFFPLASAKLHGKVYIIFAALSAAFFVFIGWFVPETKGKKNADELPAHSSPMFPPLHSPRPEHSQRLDDYGLDDDSIPPFDDSADKHAGDRRSSQAPPPSLLSPAFTPPATPGLSTPSDPRPRPPRSVPVDTSLPSDTPRPELLEELPIVECEVRARIPTTTGHEMWLHVYRNNVDTKEHLAIVFGNNIRSKSLDREREGETEMDRMTRGAYVGRLYPGRTHSRVSQLKKEEGVMPKYQNGTSDGSLSPSSAASSEADDVASETGTSQLPLVRIHSECYTGETVWSARCDCGEQLDEAARLMSNPSISPSGGAIIYLRQEGRGIGLGEKLKAYNLQDLGNDTYEANVLLRHPADARSYGLATSMLVDLGLGGVGTQGIRLLTNNPDKVRAVEGPGREVIVRERVAMVPLAWKTGGKAGIKSEEVEKYLSTKIEKFKHMLTQQ
;
A
#
# COMPACT_ATOMS: atom_id res chain seq x y z
N MET A 1 5.73 0.37 -20.64
CA MET A 1 4.54 -0.49 -20.90
C MET A 1 3.92 -0.10 -22.24
N ASN A 2 3.54 -1.09 -23.04
CA ASN A 2 3.14 -0.93 -24.45
C ASN A 2 1.60 -0.81 -24.54
N PRO A 3 1.00 0.26 -25.10
CA PRO A 3 -0.46 0.48 -25.10
C PRO A 3 -1.27 -0.63 -25.81
N ARG A 4 -0.64 -1.42 -26.69
CA ARG A 4 -1.26 -2.60 -27.32
C ARG A 4 -1.58 -3.74 -26.34
N SER A 5 -0.89 -3.81 -25.20
CA SER A 5 -1.17 -4.80 -24.14
C SER A 5 -2.34 -4.43 -23.23
N TRP A 6 -2.84 -3.19 -23.28
CA TRP A 6 -3.96 -2.77 -22.43
C TRP A 6 -5.28 -3.39 -22.85
N PHE A 7 -5.46 -3.64 -24.15
CA PHE A 7 -6.71 -4.11 -24.73
C PHE A 7 -6.75 -5.62 -24.99
N SER A 8 -5.61 -6.31 -24.99
CA SER A 8 -5.54 -7.76 -25.22
C SER A 8 -6.16 -8.59 -24.10
N ASP A 9 -6.37 -7.97 -22.93
CA ASP A 9 -6.83 -8.64 -21.71
C ASP A 9 -8.28 -8.35 -21.31
N LEU A 10 -9.02 -7.57 -22.11
CA LEU A 10 -10.36 -7.08 -21.77
C LEU A 10 -11.47 -7.92 -22.42
N THR A 11 -12.41 -8.40 -21.62
CA THR A 11 -13.59 -9.08 -22.14
C THR A 11 -14.64 -8.09 -22.66
N PRO A 12 -15.45 -8.46 -23.66
CA PRO A 12 -16.60 -7.65 -24.10
C PRO A 12 -17.56 -7.34 -22.95
N TYR A 13 -17.72 -8.29 -22.03
CA TYR A 13 -18.60 -8.12 -20.86
C TYR A 13 -18.05 -7.09 -19.87
N PHE A 14 -16.74 -7.04 -19.63
CA PHE A 14 -16.13 -5.97 -18.84
C PHE A 14 -16.39 -4.60 -19.45
N VAL A 15 -16.20 -4.45 -20.77
CA VAL A 15 -16.44 -3.20 -21.49
C VAL A 15 -17.92 -2.78 -21.37
N TYR A 16 -18.85 -3.73 -21.48
CA TYR A 16 -20.28 -3.49 -21.26
C TYR A 16 -20.56 -2.97 -19.85
N VAL A 17 -20.06 -3.65 -18.81
CA VAL A 17 -20.28 -3.26 -17.41
C VAL A 17 -19.68 -1.88 -17.12
N LEU A 18 -18.47 -1.61 -17.62
CA LEU A 18 -17.81 -0.31 -17.50
C LEU A 18 -18.62 0.79 -18.18
N PHE A 19 -19.09 0.57 -19.40
CA PHE A 19 -19.92 1.53 -20.14
C PHE A 19 -21.21 1.85 -19.39
N VAL A 20 -21.95 0.82 -18.96
CA VAL A 20 -23.20 1.00 -18.21
C VAL A 20 -22.97 1.75 -16.90
N ALA A 21 -21.93 1.40 -16.13
CA ALA A 21 -21.61 2.09 -14.89
C ALA A 21 -21.27 3.58 -15.13
N THR A 22 -20.51 3.86 -16.19
CA THR A 22 -20.06 5.22 -16.52
C THR A 22 -21.14 6.13 -17.12
N LEU A 23 -22.34 5.61 -17.44
CA LEU A 23 -23.51 6.44 -17.74
C LEU A 23 -23.91 7.34 -16.55
N GLY A 24 -23.62 6.95 -15.31
CA GLY A 24 -23.85 7.80 -14.13
C GLY A 24 -23.01 9.08 -14.13
N PRO A 25 -21.66 9.00 -14.22
CA PRO A 25 -20.79 10.16 -14.44
C PRO A 25 -21.17 10.99 -15.67
N LEU A 26 -21.59 10.34 -16.76
CA LEU A 26 -22.11 11.06 -17.93
C LEU A 26 -23.34 11.90 -17.57
N LEU A 27 -24.31 11.34 -16.85
CA LEU A 27 -25.50 12.06 -16.37
C LEU A 27 -25.14 13.19 -15.39
N PHE A 28 -24.15 12.99 -14.52
CA PHE A 28 -23.62 14.07 -13.69
C PHE A 28 -23.13 15.25 -14.54
N GLY A 29 -22.33 14.98 -15.58
CA GLY A 29 -21.84 16.01 -16.50
C GLY A 29 -22.97 16.65 -17.32
N PHE A 30 -23.95 15.84 -17.73
CA PHE A 30 -25.13 16.29 -18.47
C PHE A 30 -25.93 17.32 -17.67
N HIS A 31 -26.37 16.93 -16.48
CA HIS A 31 -27.17 17.80 -15.61
C HIS A 31 -26.38 19.01 -15.10
N LEU A 32 -25.04 18.93 -15.04
CA LEU A 32 -24.23 20.09 -14.67
C LEU A 32 -24.29 21.21 -15.72
N SER A 33 -24.43 20.90 -17.03
CA SER A 33 -24.40 21.89 -18.11
C SER A 33 -25.73 22.14 -18.84
N GLU A 34 -26.80 21.38 -18.53
CA GLU A 34 -28.08 21.42 -19.26
C GLU A 34 -28.80 22.75 -19.29
N LEU A 35 -28.58 23.58 -18.28
CA LEU A 35 -29.20 24.91 -18.21
C LEU A 35 -28.37 25.98 -18.94
N ASN A 36 -27.11 25.72 -19.28
CA ASN A 36 -26.17 26.74 -19.80
C ASN A 36 -26.61 27.30 -21.16
N ALA A 37 -26.76 26.44 -22.17
CA ALA A 37 -27.13 26.85 -23.51
C ALA A 37 -28.57 27.40 -23.65
N PRO A 38 -29.61 26.78 -23.03
CA PRO A 38 -30.98 27.25 -23.15
C PRO A 38 -31.35 28.40 -22.18
N GLU A 39 -30.40 28.97 -21.41
CA GLU A 39 -30.67 30.00 -20.39
C GLU A 39 -31.58 31.13 -20.93
N ASP A 40 -31.20 31.75 -22.05
CA ASP A 40 -31.92 32.91 -22.59
C ASP A 40 -33.34 32.57 -23.05
N VAL A 41 -33.57 31.32 -23.48
CA VAL A 41 -34.87 30.82 -23.94
C VAL A 41 -35.75 30.50 -22.74
N ILE A 42 -35.22 29.76 -21.74
CA ILE A 42 -35.94 29.40 -20.53
C ILE A 42 -36.35 30.66 -19.76
N ARG A 43 -35.48 31.68 -19.68
CA ARG A 43 -35.72 32.92 -18.92
C ARG A 43 -36.54 33.99 -19.67
N CYS A 44 -37.08 33.69 -20.84
CA CYS A 44 -37.83 34.64 -21.68
C CYS A 44 -37.04 35.87 -22.15
N LYS A 45 -35.70 35.80 -22.31
CA LYS A 45 -34.90 36.93 -22.82
C LYS A 45 -34.99 37.06 -24.34
N LYS A 46 -35.15 35.94 -25.05
CA LYS A 46 -35.42 35.94 -26.50
C LYS A 46 -36.93 35.91 -26.71
N ASN A 47 -37.45 36.85 -27.52
CA ASN A 47 -38.85 36.88 -27.91
C ASN A 47 -39.13 35.74 -28.91
N SER A 48 -39.55 34.57 -28.44
CA SER A 48 -40.18 33.57 -29.30
C SER A 48 -41.65 33.94 -29.51
N ILE A 49 -42.08 33.93 -30.78
CA ILE A 49 -43.42 34.29 -31.23
C ILE A 49 -44.44 33.41 -30.49
N VAL A 50 -45.51 34.05 -30.00
CA VAL A 50 -46.62 33.40 -29.30
C VAL A 50 -47.36 32.48 -30.27
N ALA A 51 -46.96 31.22 -30.35
CA ALA A 51 -47.79 30.15 -30.88
C ALA A 51 -48.40 29.40 -29.69
N ALA A 52 -49.65 29.75 -29.38
CA ALA A 52 -50.51 29.00 -28.50
C ALA A 52 -50.79 27.63 -29.11
N ALA A 53 -50.31 26.55 -28.48
CA ALA A 53 -50.85 25.18 -28.56
C ALA A 53 -50.01 24.19 -27.72
N ALA A 54 -49.84 24.45 -26.41
CA ALA A 54 -49.47 23.40 -25.46
C ALA A 54 -49.90 23.86 -24.06
N THR A 55 -50.36 22.91 -23.23
CA THR A 55 -50.77 23.14 -21.82
C THR A 55 -49.64 23.62 -20.90
N LEU A 56 -48.39 23.71 -21.40
CA LEU A 56 -47.20 24.14 -20.67
C LEU A 56 -46.67 25.49 -21.18
N PRO A 57 -46.09 26.34 -20.31
CA PRO A 57 -45.61 27.67 -20.67
C PRO A 57 -44.37 27.62 -21.58
N GLN A 58 -44.28 28.59 -22.50
CA GLN A 58 -43.18 28.68 -23.47
C GLN A 58 -41.81 28.92 -22.79
N CYS A 59 -41.79 29.80 -21.81
CA CYS A 59 -40.63 30.16 -21.01
C CYS A 59 -41.11 30.53 -19.59
N ILE A 60 -40.19 30.58 -18.64
CA ILE A 60 -40.46 30.88 -17.23
C ILE A 60 -39.71 32.18 -16.88
N LYS A 61 -40.44 33.26 -16.58
CA LYS A 61 -39.82 34.54 -16.20
C LYS A 61 -39.05 34.37 -14.89
N MET A 62 -37.75 34.65 -14.93
CA MET A 62 -36.84 34.49 -13.79
C MET A 62 -35.78 35.61 -13.74
N THR A 63 -35.58 36.16 -12.54
CA THR A 63 -34.43 37.01 -12.21
C THR A 63 -33.13 36.21 -12.18
N PRO A 64 -31.94 36.85 -12.29
CA PRO A 64 -30.67 36.15 -12.17
C PRO A 64 -30.52 35.39 -10.84
N THR A 65 -31.10 35.90 -9.76
CA THR A 65 -31.09 35.25 -8.45
C THR A 65 -31.93 33.98 -8.44
N GLU A 66 -33.14 34.02 -9.00
CA GLU A 66 -34.01 32.84 -9.12
C GLU A 66 -33.40 31.78 -10.04
N TRP A 67 -32.75 32.19 -11.13
CA TRP A 67 -31.99 31.30 -11.99
C TRP A 67 -30.84 30.61 -11.24
N GLY A 68 -30.08 31.38 -10.44
CA GLY A 68 -29.06 30.85 -9.55
C GLY A 68 -29.62 29.82 -8.56
N VAL A 69 -30.83 30.04 -8.02
CA VAL A 69 -31.51 29.08 -7.13
C VAL A 69 -31.84 27.77 -7.87
N VAL A 70 -32.38 27.83 -9.08
CA VAL A 70 -32.66 26.63 -9.89
C VAL A 70 -31.36 25.87 -10.21
N GLY A 71 -30.29 26.59 -10.54
CA GLY A 71 -28.97 26.03 -10.76
C GLY A 71 -28.39 25.35 -9.51
N SER A 72 -28.53 25.99 -8.33
CA SER A 72 -27.95 25.53 -7.07
C SER A 72 -28.74 24.41 -6.40
N MET A 73 -30.05 24.26 -6.66
CA MET A 73 -30.84 23.11 -6.17
C MET A 73 -30.26 21.77 -6.62
N TYR A 74 -29.70 21.70 -7.83
CA TYR A 74 -28.96 20.52 -8.30
C TYR A 74 -27.78 20.18 -7.40
N THR A 75 -27.01 21.20 -7.00
CA THR A 75 -25.84 21.00 -6.13
C THR A 75 -26.23 20.64 -4.70
N LEU A 76 -27.35 21.15 -4.20
CA LEU A 76 -27.92 20.76 -2.91
C LEU A 76 -28.37 19.29 -2.94
N GLY A 77 -29.04 18.88 -4.02
CA GLY A 77 -29.38 17.48 -4.25
C GLY A 77 -28.13 16.60 -4.30
N GLY A 78 -27.09 17.05 -5.00
CA GLY A 78 -25.78 16.40 -5.08
C GLY A 78 -25.15 16.15 -3.72
N LEU A 79 -25.21 17.14 -2.81
CA LEU A 79 -24.74 16.98 -1.44
C LEU A 79 -25.51 15.88 -0.69
N LEU A 80 -26.85 15.88 -0.78
CA LEU A 80 -27.69 14.87 -0.13
C LEU A 80 -27.44 13.46 -0.70
N GLY A 81 -27.29 13.37 -2.02
CA GLY A 81 -26.94 12.13 -2.73
C GLY A 81 -25.58 11.60 -2.31
N ALA A 82 -24.56 12.45 -2.28
CA ALA A 82 -23.20 12.04 -1.93
C ALA A 82 -23.08 11.56 -0.47
N LEU A 83 -23.73 12.25 0.47
CA LEU A 83 -23.73 11.88 1.89
C LEU A 83 -24.48 10.56 2.17
N SER A 84 -25.55 10.28 1.42
CA SER A 84 -26.36 9.06 1.61
C SER A 84 -25.84 7.85 0.84
N ALA A 85 -25.08 8.05 -0.24
CA ALA A 85 -24.64 6.99 -1.14
C ALA A 85 -23.66 6.00 -0.51
N GLY A 86 -22.72 6.45 0.32
CA GLY A 86 -21.73 5.58 0.97
C GLY A 86 -22.38 4.49 1.82
N PRO A 87 -23.18 4.84 2.85
CA PRO A 87 -23.91 3.86 3.66
C PRO A 87 -24.82 2.94 2.84
N LEU A 88 -25.46 3.49 1.80
CA LEU A 88 -26.37 2.72 0.94
C LEU A 88 -25.62 1.66 0.10
N ALA A 89 -24.45 2.02 -0.44
CA ALA A 89 -23.61 1.13 -1.23
C ALA A 89 -22.93 0.04 -0.38
N SER A 90 -22.60 0.34 0.88
CA SER A 90 -22.11 -0.66 1.83
C SER A 90 -23.21 -1.63 2.25
N LYS A 91 -24.44 -1.15 2.48
CA LYS A 91 -25.56 -1.99 2.96
C LYS A 91 -26.19 -2.85 1.86
N TYR A 92 -26.44 -2.28 0.68
CA TYR A 92 -27.22 -2.94 -0.39
C TYR A 92 -26.36 -3.39 -1.59
N GLY A 93 -25.07 -3.06 -1.60
CA GLY A 93 -24.17 -3.33 -2.73
C GLY A 93 -24.10 -2.18 -3.72
N ARG A 94 -23.08 -2.21 -4.58
CA ARG A 94 -22.75 -1.12 -5.50
C ARG A 94 -23.74 -1.08 -6.67
N ARG A 95 -24.10 -2.24 -7.23
CA ARG A 95 -25.06 -2.36 -8.33
C ARG A 95 -26.45 -1.86 -7.91
N ARG A 96 -26.95 -2.29 -6.75
CA ARG A 96 -28.27 -1.85 -6.25
C ARG A 96 -28.30 -0.35 -5.96
N ALA A 97 -27.21 0.20 -5.39
CA ALA A 97 -27.10 1.63 -5.17
C ALA A 97 -27.13 2.42 -6.50
N MET A 98 -26.45 1.94 -7.55
CA MET A 98 -26.55 2.54 -8.89
C MET A 98 -27.97 2.44 -9.48
N GLN A 99 -28.69 1.33 -9.28
CA GLN A 99 -30.08 1.19 -9.74
C GLN A 99 -31.01 2.21 -9.04
N LEU A 100 -30.90 2.37 -7.72
CA LEU A 100 -31.68 3.35 -6.96
C LEU A 100 -31.36 4.78 -7.41
N ASN A 101 -30.09 5.07 -7.67
CA ASN A 101 -29.67 6.33 -8.24
C ASN A 101 -30.31 6.59 -9.62
N SER A 102 -30.31 5.61 -10.54
CA SER A 102 -30.91 5.78 -11.86
C SER A 102 -32.40 6.15 -11.81
N ILE A 103 -33.13 5.78 -10.75
CA ILE A 103 -34.51 6.25 -10.55
C ILE A 103 -34.57 7.77 -10.42
N PHE A 104 -33.66 8.38 -9.67
CA PHE A 104 -33.58 9.85 -9.54
C PHE A 104 -33.20 10.51 -10.87
N PHE A 105 -32.30 9.91 -11.64
CA PHE A 105 -31.97 10.37 -13.00
C PHE A 105 -33.11 10.19 -14.02
N ILE A 106 -34.17 9.47 -13.68
CA ILE A 106 -35.38 9.37 -14.53
C ILE A 106 -36.43 10.37 -14.05
N VAL A 107 -36.71 10.38 -12.74
CA VAL A 107 -37.77 11.21 -12.16
C VAL A 107 -37.42 12.70 -12.22
N GLY A 108 -36.18 13.07 -11.93
CA GLY A 108 -35.74 14.48 -11.97
C GLY A 108 -35.97 15.11 -13.35
N PRO A 109 -35.44 14.52 -14.44
CA PRO A 109 -35.66 15.01 -15.81
C PRO A 109 -37.13 15.08 -16.24
N ILE A 110 -37.99 14.19 -15.76
CA ILE A 110 -39.44 14.26 -16.02
C ILE A 110 -40.03 15.53 -15.40
N PHE A 111 -39.67 15.85 -14.16
CA PHE A 111 -40.10 17.09 -13.50
C PHE A 111 -39.56 18.33 -14.21
N GLU A 112 -38.30 18.29 -14.64
CA GLU A 112 -37.65 19.39 -15.35
C GLU A 112 -38.30 19.65 -16.72
N ALA A 113 -38.45 18.60 -17.54
CA ALA A 113 -39.03 18.70 -18.88
C ALA A 113 -40.50 19.12 -18.87
N LEU A 114 -41.28 18.70 -17.87
CA LEU A 114 -42.71 19.05 -17.72
C LEU A 114 -42.96 20.26 -16.83
N SER A 115 -41.92 21.00 -16.43
CA SER A 115 -42.03 22.10 -15.47
C SER A 115 -42.92 23.26 -15.99
N PRO A 116 -43.98 23.66 -15.24
CA PRO A 116 -44.76 24.85 -15.55
C PRO A 116 -44.33 26.08 -14.74
N ASN A 117 -43.51 25.92 -13.71
CA ASN A 117 -43.07 26.99 -12.83
C ASN A 117 -41.69 26.70 -12.21
N ILE A 118 -41.13 27.71 -11.54
CA ILE A 118 -39.81 27.65 -10.90
C ILE A 118 -39.73 26.52 -9.87
N GLY A 119 -40.79 26.28 -9.07
CA GLY A 119 -40.79 25.28 -8.01
C GLY A 119 -40.68 23.84 -8.52
N VAL A 120 -41.40 23.51 -9.59
CA VAL A 120 -41.32 22.18 -10.22
C VAL A 120 -39.95 21.97 -10.86
N MET A 121 -39.42 23.00 -11.55
CA MET A 121 -38.08 22.95 -12.13
C MET A 121 -37.00 22.77 -11.05
N ALA A 122 -37.07 23.54 -9.96
CA ALA A 122 -36.18 23.43 -8.81
C ALA A 122 -36.24 22.03 -8.14
N THR A 123 -37.45 21.45 -8.04
CA THR A 123 -37.65 20.10 -7.50
C THR A 123 -37.03 19.03 -8.41
N GLY A 124 -37.24 19.15 -9.72
CA GLY A 124 -36.59 18.28 -10.71
C GLY A 124 -35.07 18.33 -10.60
N ARG A 125 -34.51 19.55 -10.54
CA ARG A 125 -33.07 19.78 -10.36
C ARG A 125 -32.55 19.17 -9.07
N LEU A 126 -33.28 19.30 -7.96
CA LEU A 126 -32.93 18.67 -6.68
C LEU A 126 -32.85 17.14 -6.82
N LEU A 127 -33.85 16.52 -7.47
CA LEU A 127 -33.87 15.06 -7.68
C LEU A 127 -32.75 14.59 -8.60
N SER A 128 -32.55 15.25 -9.75
CA SER A 128 -31.42 14.99 -10.65
C SER A 128 -30.08 15.14 -9.91
N GLY A 129 -30.01 16.11 -9.00
CA GLY A 129 -28.89 16.34 -8.10
C GLY A 129 -28.63 15.16 -7.17
N VAL A 130 -29.65 14.64 -6.48
CA VAL A 130 -29.51 13.46 -5.61
C VAL A 130 -28.92 12.28 -6.37
N GLY A 131 -29.38 12.06 -7.60
CA GLY A 131 -28.81 11.03 -8.46
C GLY A 131 -27.35 11.30 -8.81
N ALA A 132 -27.04 12.52 -9.25
CA ALA A 132 -25.69 12.92 -9.62
C ALA A 132 -24.69 12.80 -8.46
N GLY A 133 -25.07 13.24 -7.26
CA GLY A 133 -24.30 13.09 -6.03
C GLY A 133 -24.00 11.64 -5.67
N ALA A 134 -25.00 10.78 -5.78
CA ALA A 134 -24.81 9.35 -5.53
C ALA A 134 -23.93 8.69 -6.61
N ALA A 135 -24.05 9.12 -7.88
CA ALA A 135 -23.29 8.56 -8.99
C ALA A 135 -21.79 8.76 -8.81
N VAL A 136 -21.36 9.99 -8.47
CA VAL A 136 -19.95 10.34 -8.32
C VAL A 136 -19.29 9.71 -7.09
N VAL A 137 -20.06 9.13 -6.18
CA VAL A 137 -19.56 8.31 -5.06
C VAL A 137 -19.49 6.83 -5.46
N VAL A 138 -20.61 6.26 -5.90
CA VAL A 138 -20.74 4.80 -6.08
C VAL A 138 -20.00 4.30 -7.31
N VAL A 139 -20.02 5.06 -8.41
CA VAL A 139 -19.47 4.59 -9.69
C VAL A 139 -17.94 4.44 -9.65
N PRO A 140 -17.15 5.40 -9.12
CA PRO A 140 -15.71 5.23 -8.98
C PRO A 140 -15.33 4.03 -8.10
N ILE A 141 -16.07 3.79 -7.01
CA ILE A 141 -15.89 2.61 -6.15
C ILE A 141 -16.11 1.34 -6.96
N TYR A 142 -17.24 1.25 -7.66
CA TYR A 142 -17.57 0.10 -8.49
C TYR A 142 -16.50 -0.15 -9.57
N ILE A 143 -16.06 0.88 -10.30
CA ILE A 143 -15.00 0.78 -11.31
C ILE A 143 -13.70 0.26 -10.67
N SER A 144 -13.31 0.76 -9.50
CA SER A 144 -12.08 0.35 -8.81
C SER A 144 -12.11 -1.11 -8.31
N GLU A 145 -13.30 -1.67 -8.11
CA GLU A 145 -13.53 -3.04 -7.64
C GLU A 145 -13.64 -4.05 -8.79
N ILE A 146 -14.06 -3.60 -9.99
CA ILE A 146 -14.11 -4.47 -11.19
C ILE A 146 -12.87 -4.34 -12.08
N ALA A 147 -12.14 -3.23 -12.01
CA ALA A 147 -10.98 -2.97 -12.86
C ALA A 147 -9.79 -3.88 -12.51
N PRO A 148 -9.01 -4.35 -13.52
CA PRO A 148 -7.79 -5.12 -13.27
C PRO A 148 -6.81 -4.35 -12.36
N PRO A 149 -6.13 -5.02 -11.40
CA PRO A 149 -5.23 -4.36 -10.45
C PRO A 149 -4.18 -3.46 -11.08
N ALA A 150 -3.58 -3.88 -12.21
CA ALA A 150 -2.54 -3.14 -12.91
C ALA A 150 -3.03 -1.88 -13.65
N GLN A 151 -4.35 -1.73 -13.87
CA GLN A 151 -4.93 -0.68 -14.73
C GLN A 151 -6.02 0.13 -14.02
N LYS A 152 -6.12 0.05 -12.68
CA LYS A 152 -7.14 0.77 -11.90
C LYS A 152 -7.12 2.28 -12.14
N GLY A 153 -5.94 2.90 -12.24
CA GLY A 153 -5.80 4.33 -12.51
C GLY A 153 -6.37 4.74 -13.88
N PHE A 154 -6.06 3.97 -14.93
CA PHE A 154 -6.56 4.21 -16.28
C PHE A 154 -8.10 4.11 -16.35
N PHE A 155 -8.68 3.03 -15.80
CA PHE A 155 -10.13 2.87 -15.78
C PHE A 155 -10.83 3.86 -14.84
N GLY A 156 -10.19 4.27 -13.75
CA GLY A 156 -10.70 5.33 -12.87
C GLY A 156 -10.90 6.66 -13.61
N ALA A 157 -10.03 6.98 -14.56
CA ALA A 157 -10.13 8.20 -15.38
C ALA A 157 -11.40 8.25 -16.25
N PHE A 158 -12.03 7.12 -16.56
CA PHE A 158 -13.28 7.08 -17.33
C PHE A 158 -14.43 7.82 -16.64
N THR A 159 -14.40 7.95 -15.30
CA THR A 159 -15.36 8.78 -14.57
C THR A 159 -15.31 10.23 -15.10
N GLN A 160 -14.13 10.84 -15.12
CA GLN A 160 -13.98 12.22 -15.57
C GLN A 160 -14.18 12.37 -17.09
N ILE A 161 -13.71 11.40 -17.88
CA ILE A 161 -13.92 11.40 -19.34
C ILE A 161 -15.42 11.41 -19.64
N MET A 162 -16.20 10.55 -18.98
CA MET A 162 -17.63 10.44 -19.22
C MET A 162 -18.41 11.65 -18.69
N CYS A 163 -17.99 12.28 -17.59
CA CYS A 163 -18.50 13.60 -17.20
C CYS A 163 -18.34 14.63 -18.33
N ASN A 164 -17.14 14.71 -18.93
CA ASN A 164 -16.89 15.66 -20.02
C ASN A 164 -17.71 15.32 -21.28
N VAL A 165 -17.89 14.03 -21.59
CA VAL A 165 -18.78 13.57 -22.67
C VAL A 165 -20.23 14.02 -22.41
N GLY A 166 -20.73 13.88 -21.18
CA GLY A 166 -22.05 14.37 -20.79
C GLY A 166 -22.21 15.87 -20.98
N ILE A 167 -21.21 16.66 -20.59
CA ILE A 167 -21.19 18.11 -20.81
C ILE A 167 -21.27 18.42 -22.31
N LEU A 168 -20.49 17.73 -23.14
CA LEU A 168 -20.46 17.94 -24.59
C LEU A 168 -21.81 17.57 -25.25
N ILE A 169 -22.38 16.41 -24.91
CA ILE A 169 -23.69 15.96 -25.45
C ILE A 169 -24.75 17.03 -25.18
N THR A 170 -24.76 17.54 -23.96
CA THR A 170 -25.75 18.52 -23.53
C THR A 170 -25.58 19.86 -24.22
N GLN A 171 -24.34 20.31 -24.40
CA GLN A 171 -24.05 21.53 -25.17
C GLN A 171 -24.39 21.38 -26.65
N LEU A 172 -24.19 20.18 -27.22
CA LEU A 172 -24.57 19.87 -28.60
C LEU A 172 -26.10 19.91 -28.76
N LEU A 173 -26.84 19.27 -27.86
CA LEU A 173 -28.30 19.37 -27.82
C LEU A 173 -28.75 20.81 -27.61
N GLY A 174 -28.09 21.54 -26.72
CA GLY A 174 -28.30 22.97 -26.48
C GLY A 174 -28.11 23.82 -27.73
N TYR A 175 -27.10 23.54 -28.55
CA TYR A 175 -26.85 24.28 -29.78
C TYR A 175 -28.00 24.14 -30.79
N PHE A 176 -28.57 22.93 -30.94
CA PHE A 176 -29.62 22.66 -31.92
C PHE A 176 -31.05 22.87 -31.39
N LEU A 177 -31.30 22.64 -30.10
CA LEU A 177 -32.65 22.57 -29.52
C LEU A 177 -32.98 23.75 -28.59
N SER A 178 -32.09 24.74 -28.43
CA SER A 178 -32.38 25.96 -27.65
C SER A 178 -33.23 26.96 -28.44
N HIS A 179 -34.42 26.54 -28.87
CA HIS A 179 -35.46 27.39 -29.44
C HIS A 179 -36.86 26.91 -29.01
N ASP A 180 -37.81 27.85 -28.90
CA ASP A 180 -39.22 27.61 -28.58
C ASP A 180 -39.44 26.65 -27.39
N GLN A 181 -40.16 25.54 -27.56
CA GLN A 181 -40.33 24.49 -26.55
C GLN A 181 -39.30 23.36 -26.61
N TYR A 182 -38.41 23.36 -27.58
CA TYR A 182 -37.47 22.27 -27.79
C TYR A 182 -36.43 22.14 -26.66
N TRP A 183 -36.24 23.19 -25.83
CA TRP A 183 -35.40 23.12 -24.64
C TRP A 183 -35.87 22.03 -23.65
N ARG A 184 -37.16 21.70 -23.63
CA ARG A 184 -37.70 20.62 -22.78
C ARG A 184 -37.18 19.25 -23.21
N ILE A 185 -36.88 19.06 -24.50
CA ILE A 185 -36.30 17.81 -25.03
C ILE A 185 -34.86 17.64 -24.53
N ILE A 186 -34.10 18.74 -24.40
CA ILE A 186 -32.76 18.71 -23.80
C ILE A 186 -32.84 18.10 -22.40
N LEU A 187 -33.73 18.63 -21.54
CA LEU A 187 -33.88 18.12 -20.18
C LEU A 187 -34.38 16.67 -20.17
N ALA A 188 -35.35 16.33 -21.02
CA ALA A 188 -35.88 14.96 -21.13
C ALA A 188 -34.83 13.93 -21.59
N ALA A 189 -33.85 14.33 -22.39
CA ALA A 189 -32.80 13.43 -22.89
C ALA A 189 -31.95 12.84 -21.76
N GLY A 190 -31.71 13.60 -20.67
CA GLY A 190 -31.08 13.07 -19.46
C GLY A 190 -31.87 11.90 -18.87
N GLY A 191 -33.21 12.02 -18.82
CA GLY A 191 -34.09 10.94 -18.36
C GLY A 191 -33.99 9.68 -19.21
N VAL A 192 -33.89 9.82 -20.54
CA VAL A 192 -33.70 8.68 -21.46
C VAL A 192 -32.37 7.96 -21.18
N ILE A 193 -31.29 8.70 -20.98
CA ILE A 193 -29.99 8.12 -20.61
C ILE A 193 -30.09 7.42 -19.25
N GLY A 194 -30.84 7.97 -18.29
CA GLY A 194 -31.14 7.33 -17.01
C GLY A 194 -31.88 5.99 -17.14
N VAL A 195 -32.87 5.91 -18.05
CA VAL A 195 -33.57 4.65 -18.38
C VAL A 195 -32.59 3.63 -18.97
N LEU A 196 -31.75 4.05 -19.92
CA LEU A 196 -30.74 3.17 -20.52
C LEU A 196 -29.77 2.62 -19.46
N GLN A 197 -29.33 3.47 -18.52
CA GLN A 197 -28.50 3.03 -17.40
C GLN A 197 -29.23 2.00 -16.53
N LEU A 198 -30.49 2.27 -16.14
CA LEU A 198 -31.26 1.37 -15.30
C LEU A 198 -31.44 -0.01 -15.96
N LEU A 199 -31.80 -0.03 -17.25
CA LEU A 199 -31.95 -1.26 -18.03
C LEU A 199 -30.61 -1.99 -18.18
N GLY A 200 -29.52 -1.27 -18.45
CA GLY A 200 -28.19 -1.85 -18.53
C GLY A 200 -27.76 -2.52 -17.21
N LEU A 201 -28.05 -1.87 -16.08
CA LEU A 201 -27.74 -2.39 -14.74
C LEU A 201 -28.57 -3.62 -14.35
N LEU A 202 -29.63 -3.97 -15.09
CA LEU A 202 -30.34 -5.24 -14.89
C LEU A 202 -29.51 -6.44 -15.34
N LEU A 203 -28.62 -6.26 -16.33
CA LEU A 203 -27.74 -7.31 -16.85
C LEU A 203 -26.33 -7.26 -16.25
N SER A 204 -25.95 -6.18 -15.57
CA SER A 204 -24.65 -6.06 -14.91
C SER A 204 -24.52 -6.94 -13.66
N VAL A 205 -23.30 -7.34 -13.33
CA VAL A 205 -22.99 -8.07 -12.08
C VAL A 205 -22.79 -7.13 -10.90
N GLU A 206 -23.00 -7.64 -9.69
CA GLU A 206 -22.58 -6.93 -8.48
C GLU A 206 -21.05 -6.95 -8.35
N SER A 207 -20.49 -6.02 -7.57
CA SER A 207 -19.06 -5.98 -7.28
C SER A 207 -18.55 -7.31 -6.71
N PRO A 208 -17.58 -7.98 -7.36
CA PRO A 208 -17.01 -9.23 -6.86
C PRO A 208 -16.38 -9.07 -5.48
N LYS A 209 -15.72 -7.93 -5.22
CA LYS A 209 -15.09 -7.64 -3.93
C LYS A 209 -16.14 -7.48 -2.82
N TYR A 210 -17.23 -6.76 -3.08
CA TYR A 210 -18.35 -6.65 -2.14
C TYR A 210 -18.98 -8.02 -1.83
N LEU A 211 -19.20 -8.86 -2.84
CA LEU A 211 -19.75 -10.20 -2.64
C LEU A 211 -18.83 -11.07 -1.77
N ALA A 212 -17.51 -10.93 -1.93
CA ALA A 212 -16.54 -11.62 -1.08
C ALA A 212 -16.60 -11.11 0.37
N GLU A 213 -16.63 -9.79 0.58
CA GLU A 213 -16.77 -9.18 1.92
C GLU A 213 -18.07 -9.59 2.63
N GLN A 214 -19.16 -9.83 1.89
CA GLN A 214 -20.43 -10.34 2.42
C GLN A 214 -20.44 -11.86 2.67
N GLY A 215 -19.31 -12.56 2.50
CA GLY A 215 -19.19 -14.01 2.71
C GLY A 215 -19.71 -14.88 1.57
N HIS A 216 -20.12 -14.30 0.43
CA HIS A 216 -20.65 -15.04 -0.73
C HIS A 216 -19.55 -15.36 -1.75
N ALA A 217 -18.58 -16.20 -1.35
CA ALA A 217 -17.39 -16.49 -2.15
C ALA A 217 -17.67 -17.11 -3.53
N SER A 218 -18.65 -18.02 -3.63
CA SER A 218 -19.03 -18.68 -4.90
C SER A 218 -19.57 -17.68 -5.92
N LEU A 219 -20.47 -16.79 -5.49
CA LEU A 219 -21.01 -15.72 -6.33
C LEU A 219 -19.95 -14.69 -6.71
N ALA A 220 -19.04 -14.35 -5.79
CA ALA A 220 -17.93 -13.46 -6.06
C ALA A 220 -16.99 -14.01 -7.15
N LYS A 221 -16.62 -15.29 -7.07
CA LYS A 221 -15.82 -15.97 -8.10
C LYS A 221 -16.56 -16.04 -9.45
N LYS A 222 -17.86 -16.32 -9.44
CA LYS A 222 -18.68 -16.34 -10.67
C LYS A 222 -18.75 -14.96 -11.32
N ALA A 223 -18.96 -13.90 -10.53
CA ALA A 223 -18.96 -12.53 -11.01
C ALA A 223 -17.58 -12.12 -11.57
N LEU A 224 -16.49 -12.48 -10.88
CA LEU A 224 -15.13 -12.21 -11.32
C LEU A 224 -14.77 -12.95 -12.61
N ARG A 225 -15.13 -14.24 -12.75
CA ARG A 225 -14.97 -15.02 -13.99
C ARG A 225 -15.75 -14.40 -15.15
N SER A 226 -16.98 -13.95 -14.91
CA SER A 226 -17.78 -13.28 -15.95
C SER A 226 -17.08 -12.02 -16.47
N ILE A 227 -16.40 -11.28 -15.59
CA ILE A 227 -15.68 -10.05 -15.94
C ILE A 227 -14.33 -10.35 -16.60
N ARG A 228 -13.55 -11.32 -16.11
CA ARG A 228 -12.18 -11.62 -16.57
C ARG A 228 -12.12 -12.58 -17.76
N GLY A 229 -13.19 -13.35 -17.99
CA GLY A 229 -13.25 -14.44 -18.96
C GLY A 229 -13.05 -15.80 -18.28
N GLU A 230 -13.57 -16.88 -18.88
CA GLU A 230 -13.51 -18.23 -18.29
C GLU A 230 -12.09 -18.83 -18.29
N ASP A 231 -11.23 -18.39 -19.21
CA ASP A 231 -9.90 -18.97 -19.44
C ASP A 231 -8.78 -18.39 -18.55
N LYS A 232 -9.07 -17.37 -17.73
CA LYS A 232 -8.06 -16.71 -16.89
C LYS A 232 -8.11 -17.20 -15.44
N ASP A 233 -6.93 -17.40 -14.86
CA ASP A 233 -6.83 -17.73 -13.44
C ASP A 233 -7.20 -16.49 -12.60
N ILE A 234 -8.34 -16.60 -11.91
CA ILE A 234 -8.87 -15.57 -11.01
C ILE A 234 -8.47 -15.81 -9.55
N ASN A 235 -7.83 -16.94 -9.23
CA ASN A 235 -7.59 -17.33 -7.85
C ASN A 235 -6.57 -16.42 -7.17
N GLU A 236 -5.52 -15.98 -7.88
CA GLU A 236 -4.55 -15.00 -7.34
C GLU A 236 -5.23 -13.67 -6.97
N GLU A 237 -6.05 -13.13 -7.87
CA GLU A 237 -6.78 -11.88 -7.63
C GLU A 237 -7.78 -12.03 -6.47
N PHE A 238 -8.54 -13.12 -6.43
CA PHE A 238 -9.51 -13.39 -5.37
C PHE A 238 -8.83 -13.58 -3.99
N ASN A 239 -7.74 -14.34 -3.95
CA ASN A 239 -6.98 -14.57 -2.71
C ASN A 239 -6.29 -13.30 -2.21
N SER A 240 -5.93 -12.37 -3.11
CA SER A 240 -5.30 -11.09 -2.74
C SER A 240 -6.21 -10.18 -1.90
N TRP A 241 -7.52 -10.44 -1.85
CA TRP A 241 -8.47 -9.63 -1.08
C TRP A 241 -8.48 -9.95 0.42
N GLY A 242 -7.75 -10.97 0.88
CA GLY A 242 -7.59 -11.28 2.30
C GLY A 242 -8.89 -11.69 3.01
N VAL A 243 -9.94 -12.05 2.26
CA VAL A 243 -11.20 -12.53 2.82
C VAL A 243 -10.99 -13.98 3.28
N ASP A 244 -10.77 -14.16 4.58
CA ASP A 244 -10.57 -15.45 5.22
C ASP A 244 -11.65 -16.47 4.81
N GLY A 245 -11.22 -17.58 4.19
CA GLY A 245 -11.78 -18.91 4.42
C GLY A 245 -13.28 -19.14 4.28
N ALA A 246 -14.03 -18.35 3.50
CA ALA A 246 -15.42 -18.67 3.19
C ALA A 246 -15.48 -19.84 2.18
N GLN A 247 -15.49 -21.05 2.76
CA GLN A 247 -15.97 -22.32 2.20
C GLN A 247 -15.87 -22.45 0.67
N VAL A 248 -14.71 -22.91 0.21
CA VAL A 248 -14.67 -23.76 -1.00
C VAL A 248 -14.92 -25.19 -0.51
N VAL A 249 -16.15 -25.48 -0.12
CA VAL A 249 -16.68 -26.84 -0.17
C VAL A 249 -17.32 -26.92 -1.55
N ASN A 250 -16.82 -27.81 -2.40
CA ASN A 250 -17.48 -28.11 -3.67
C ASN A 250 -18.94 -28.49 -3.40
N ASP A 251 -19.88 -27.88 -4.13
CA ASP A 251 -21.33 -28.08 -4.08
C ASP A 251 -21.81 -29.50 -4.45
N GLU A 252 -20.97 -30.55 -4.32
CA GLU A 252 -21.35 -31.94 -4.63
C GLU A 252 -21.54 -32.83 -3.38
N GLU A 253 -21.11 -32.41 -2.18
CA GLU A 253 -21.25 -33.23 -0.96
C GLU A 253 -22.38 -32.82 0.00
N GLN A 254 -23.06 -31.68 -0.22
CA GLN A 254 -24.07 -31.18 0.73
C GLN A 254 -25.51 -31.71 0.54
N THR A 255 -25.73 -32.64 -0.38
CA THR A 255 -27.07 -33.24 -0.61
C THR A 255 -27.43 -34.43 0.28
N LEU A 256 -26.52 -34.91 1.15
CA LEU A 256 -26.73 -36.16 1.91
C LEU A 256 -26.94 -36.02 3.42
N LEU A 257 -26.84 -34.83 4.00
CA LEU A 257 -27.02 -34.63 5.45
C LEU A 257 -27.82 -33.35 5.73
N GLN A 258 -29.11 -33.36 5.39
CA GLN A 258 -30.08 -32.48 6.05
C GLN A 258 -30.91 -33.32 7.01
N GLY A 259 -30.53 -33.24 8.29
CA GLY A 259 -31.32 -33.67 9.43
C GLY A 259 -31.22 -32.59 10.50
N ASP A 260 -32.35 -31.92 10.69
CA ASP A 260 -32.77 -31.07 11.81
C ASP A 260 -32.15 -29.70 12.07
N GLU A 261 -33.08 -28.80 12.34
CA GLU A 261 -33.00 -27.35 12.50
C GLU A 261 -31.95 -26.88 13.52
N ALA A 262 -30.99 -26.09 13.03
CA ALA A 262 -30.38 -25.03 13.82
C ALA A 262 -30.10 -23.84 12.90
N ALA A 263 -30.71 -22.69 13.23
CA ALA A 263 -30.45 -21.43 12.55
C ALA A 263 -28.93 -21.16 12.51
N PRO A 264 -28.39 -20.64 11.38
CA PRO A 264 -26.96 -20.39 11.29
C PRO A 264 -26.55 -19.35 12.34
N PRO A 265 -25.44 -19.59 13.08
CA PRO A 265 -24.91 -18.59 13.99
C PRO A 265 -24.49 -17.37 13.16
N LYS A 266 -24.95 -16.19 13.58
CA LYS A 266 -24.42 -14.91 13.09
C LYS A 266 -22.94 -14.84 13.50
N ASN A 267 -22.06 -15.29 12.62
CA ASN A 267 -20.62 -15.10 12.80
C ASN A 267 -20.33 -13.60 12.84
N GLN A 268 -19.90 -13.14 14.01
CA GLN A 268 -19.17 -11.90 14.18
C GLN A 268 -17.90 -12.03 13.34
N ALA A 269 -17.95 -11.52 12.11
CA ALA A 269 -16.76 -11.22 11.33
C ALA A 269 -15.89 -10.26 12.16
N GLY A 270 -14.58 -10.52 12.20
CA GLY A 270 -13.62 -9.62 12.84
C GLY A 270 -13.80 -8.20 12.32
N ASN A 271 -14.03 -7.27 13.23
CA ASN A 271 -14.10 -5.84 12.98
C ASN A 271 -12.73 -5.33 12.46
N ASP A 272 -12.53 -5.28 11.14
CA ASP A 272 -11.91 -4.11 10.55
C ASP A 272 -12.99 -3.03 10.51
N GLU A 273 -13.21 -2.39 11.66
CA GLU A 273 -14.27 -1.40 11.82
C GLU A 273 -13.96 -0.18 10.93
N SER A 274 -14.70 -0.03 9.82
CA SER A 274 -14.62 1.15 8.97
C SER A 274 -14.79 2.41 9.83
N LEU A 275 -13.80 3.29 9.83
CA LEU A 275 -13.80 4.44 10.73
C LEU A 275 -14.92 5.42 10.37
N SER A 276 -15.69 5.83 11.38
CA SER A 276 -16.71 6.87 11.21
C SER A 276 -16.07 8.22 10.86
N ILE A 277 -16.81 9.07 10.15
CA ILE A 277 -16.44 10.46 9.82
C ILE A 277 -15.87 11.21 11.03
N THR A 278 -16.51 11.08 12.20
CA THR A 278 -16.06 11.74 13.43
C THR A 278 -14.78 11.14 14.01
N GLN A 279 -14.55 9.84 13.80
CA GLN A 279 -13.33 9.16 14.23
C GLN A 279 -12.15 9.56 13.34
N VAL A 280 -12.33 9.61 12.02
CA VAL A 280 -11.30 10.04 11.06
C VAL A 280 -10.82 11.47 11.33
N LEU A 281 -11.75 12.41 11.57
CA LEU A 281 -11.39 13.81 11.84
C LEU A 281 -10.71 14.03 13.21
N ARG A 282 -10.93 13.12 14.17
CA ARG A 282 -10.30 13.18 15.49
C ARG A 282 -9.00 12.38 15.56
N HIS A 283 -8.80 11.42 14.67
CA HIS A 283 -7.61 10.57 14.67
C HIS A 283 -6.37 11.41 14.31
N PRO A 284 -5.32 11.42 15.16
CA PRO A 284 -4.14 12.26 14.95
C PRO A 284 -3.41 11.96 13.64
N ASP A 285 -3.51 10.71 13.16
CA ASP A 285 -2.82 10.20 11.98
C ASP A 285 -3.57 10.53 10.68
N TYR A 286 -4.89 10.31 10.64
CA TYR A 286 -5.69 10.55 9.43
C TYR A 286 -6.14 12.00 9.25
N LYS A 287 -6.24 12.81 10.32
CA LYS A 287 -6.80 14.18 10.23
C LYS A 287 -6.06 15.07 9.23
N LYS A 288 -4.74 14.94 9.11
CA LYS A 288 -3.94 15.79 8.21
C LYS A 288 -4.12 15.37 6.76
N ALA A 289 -4.17 14.07 6.48
CA ALA A 289 -4.44 13.51 5.16
C ALA A 289 -5.88 13.85 4.71
N ALA A 290 -6.87 13.66 5.59
CA ALA A 290 -8.25 14.04 5.33
C ALA A 290 -8.40 15.55 5.06
N PHE A 291 -7.72 16.40 5.83
CA PHE A 291 -7.70 17.84 5.60
C PHE A 291 -7.08 18.20 4.24
N ALA A 292 -5.97 17.56 3.85
CA ALA A 292 -5.37 17.77 2.54
C ALA A 292 -6.34 17.42 1.39
N VAL A 293 -7.01 16.27 1.48
CA VAL A 293 -8.01 15.84 0.48
C VAL A 293 -9.19 16.81 0.40
N ILE A 294 -9.72 17.27 1.53
CA ILE A 294 -10.78 18.28 1.59
C ILE A 294 -10.34 19.56 0.87
N MET A 295 -9.14 20.05 1.16
CA MET A 295 -8.62 21.28 0.55
C MET A 295 -8.40 21.15 -0.96
N ILE A 296 -7.99 19.97 -1.45
CA ILE A 296 -7.86 19.69 -2.89
C ILE A 296 -9.24 19.67 -3.57
N MET A 297 -10.25 19.09 -2.93
CA MET A 297 -11.64 19.11 -3.44
C MET A 297 -12.24 20.52 -3.44
N LEU A 298 -11.90 21.35 -2.46
CA LEU A 298 -12.25 22.77 -2.48
C LEU A 298 -11.51 23.52 -3.59
N ALA A 299 -10.22 23.26 -3.78
CA ALA A 299 -9.42 23.85 -4.86
C ALA A 299 -10.00 23.54 -6.24
N GLN A 300 -10.46 22.31 -6.45
CA GLN A 300 -11.11 21.88 -7.69
C GLN A 300 -12.28 22.80 -8.05
N GLN A 301 -13.17 23.10 -7.11
CA GLN A 301 -14.39 23.86 -7.38
C GLN A 301 -14.19 25.38 -7.31
N LEU A 302 -13.44 25.85 -6.31
CA LEU A 302 -13.17 27.28 -6.09
C LEU A 302 -12.13 27.87 -7.05
N SER A 303 -11.45 27.03 -7.84
CA SER A 303 -10.70 27.49 -9.01
C SER A 303 -11.58 28.12 -10.10
N GLY A 304 -12.90 27.87 -10.05
CA GLY A 304 -13.89 28.52 -10.91
C GLY A 304 -14.33 27.72 -12.15
N ILE A 305 -14.00 26.42 -12.26
CA ILE A 305 -14.38 25.60 -13.43
C ILE A 305 -15.88 25.59 -13.70
N ASN A 306 -16.72 25.51 -12.66
CA ASN A 306 -18.17 25.52 -12.82
C ASN A 306 -18.70 26.84 -13.37
N SER A 307 -17.98 27.95 -13.24
CA SER A 307 -18.39 29.23 -13.84
C SER A 307 -18.49 29.13 -15.37
N ILE A 308 -17.54 28.42 -15.99
CA ILE A 308 -17.50 28.22 -17.45
C ILE A 308 -18.46 27.09 -17.83
N VAL A 309 -18.45 25.96 -17.11
CA VAL A 309 -19.30 24.81 -17.44
C VAL A 309 -20.79 25.14 -17.32
N MET A 310 -21.19 25.88 -16.28
CA MET A 310 -22.60 26.21 -16.02
C MET A 310 -23.06 27.50 -16.72
N TYR A 311 -22.18 28.49 -16.92
CA TYR A 311 -22.57 29.82 -17.41
C TYR A 311 -21.74 30.32 -18.60
N GLY A 312 -20.89 29.47 -19.20
CA GLY A 312 -19.95 29.86 -20.25
C GLY A 312 -20.58 30.51 -21.50
N VAL A 313 -21.79 30.11 -21.91
CA VAL A 313 -22.48 30.76 -23.05
C VAL A 313 -22.86 32.19 -22.68
N SER A 314 -23.49 32.38 -21.51
CA SER A 314 -23.90 33.70 -21.02
C SER A 314 -22.71 34.64 -20.81
N LEU A 315 -21.58 34.13 -20.34
CA LEU A 315 -20.36 34.90 -20.09
C LEU A 315 -19.76 35.46 -21.38
N LEU A 316 -19.79 34.67 -22.46
CA LEU A 316 -19.15 35.00 -23.73
C LEU A 316 -20.11 35.65 -24.74
N ALA A 317 -21.41 35.69 -24.43
CA ALA A 317 -22.44 36.24 -25.30
C ALA A 317 -22.17 37.71 -25.69
N ASP A 318 -21.78 38.54 -24.72
CA ASP A 318 -21.51 39.96 -24.93
C ASP A 318 -20.22 40.23 -25.73
N LEU A 319 -19.29 39.25 -25.78
CA LEU A 319 -17.97 39.39 -26.41
C LEU A 319 -17.86 38.73 -27.77
N LEU A 320 -18.53 37.59 -27.97
CA LEU A 320 -18.41 36.75 -29.17
C LEU A 320 -19.73 36.60 -29.95
N ALA A 321 -20.80 37.27 -29.53
CA ALA A 321 -22.11 37.24 -30.17
C ALA A 321 -22.52 35.79 -30.58
N SER A 322 -22.99 35.59 -31.82
CA SER A 322 -23.49 34.31 -32.36
C SER A 322 -22.52 33.12 -32.26
N ASN A 323 -21.23 33.35 -31.96
CA ASN A 323 -20.21 32.30 -31.89
C ASN A 323 -19.96 31.77 -30.46
N SER A 324 -20.59 32.34 -29.44
CA SER A 324 -20.41 31.95 -28.02
C SER A 324 -20.78 30.49 -27.73
N ALA A 325 -21.91 30.01 -28.27
CA ALA A 325 -22.32 28.61 -28.12
C ALA A 325 -21.38 27.64 -28.85
N LEU A 326 -20.94 27.99 -30.06
CA LEU A 326 -19.98 27.20 -30.84
C LEU A 326 -18.61 27.12 -30.15
N LEU A 327 -18.14 28.22 -29.57
CA LEU A 327 -16.90 28.24 -28.80
C LEU A 327 -17.01 27.36 -27.55
N ASN A 328 -18.13 27.41 -26.81
CA ASN A 328 -18.31 26.57 -25.63
C ASN A 328 -18.32 25.06 -25.99
N LEU A 329 -18.94 24.71 -27.13
CA LEU A 329 -18.88 23.36 -27.69
C LEU A 329 -17.44 22.93 -28.02
N ALA A 330 -16.67 23.81 -28.65
CA ALA A 330 -15.26 23.56 -28.96
C ALA A 330 -14.42 23.38 -27.68
N VAL A 331 -14.67 24.20 -26.65
CA VAL A 331 -14.01 24.09 -25.34
C VAL A 331 -14.27 22.73 -24.70
N SER A 332 -15.51 22.24 -24.71
CA SER A 332 -15.84 20.91 -24.17
C SER A 332 -15.24 19.77 -24.99
N ALA A 333 -15.21 19.89 -26.32
CA ALA A 333 -14.55 18.90 -27.17
C ALA A 333 -13.04 18.83 -26.90
N VAL A 334 -12.37 19.98 -26.79
CA VAL A 334 -10.96 20.06 -26.40
C VAL A 334 -10.74 19.47 -25.01
N ASN A 335 -11.64 19.73 -24.06
CA ASN A 335 -11.54 19.17 -22.71
C ASN A 335 -11.52 17.64 -22.72
N ILE A 336 -12.34 16.98 -23.54
CA ILE A 336 -12.33 15.52 -23.69
C ILE A 336 -10.99 15.04 -24.25
N VAL A 337 -10.48 15.69 -25.30
CA VAL A 337 -9.20 15.32 -25.94
C VAL A 337 -8.05 15.46 -24.95
N VAL A 338 -7.97 16.60 -24.26
CA VAL A 338 -6.91 16.88 -23.28
C VAL A 338 -7.02 15.92 -22.09
N THR A 339 -8.22 15.72 -21.54
CA THR A 339 -8.43 14.79 -20.41
C THR A 339 -8.03 13.37 -20.78
N THR A 340 -8.42 12.89 -21.97
CA THR A 340 -8.07 11.55 -22.45
C THR A 340 -6.56 11.42 -22.69
N GLY A 341 -5.94 12.41 -23.34
CA GLY A 341 -4.50 12.42 -23.60
C GLY A 341 -3.66 12.52 -22.32
N CYS A 342 -4.17 13.18 -21.30
CA CYS A 342 -3.50 13.38 -20.01
C CYS A 342 -3.85 12.33 -18.97
N ALA A 343 -4.76 11.38 -19.25
CA ALA A 343 -5.12 10.31 -18.33
C ALA A 343 -3.90 9.50 -17.82
N PRO A 344 -2.86 9.20 -18.63
CA PRO A 344 -1.65 8.51 -18.16
C PRO A 344 -0.64 9.43 -17.43
N LEU A 345 -0.87 10.74 -17.42
CA LEU A 345 0.09 11.74 -16.94
C LEU A 345 0.30 11.71 -15.42
N PRO A 346 -0.73 11.56 -14.57
CA PRO A 346 -0.55 11.43 -13.12
C PRO A 346 0.35 10.25 -12.72
N ASP A 347 0.34 9.17 -13.49
CA ASP A 347 1.20 8.00 -13.28
C ASP A 347 2.65 8.24 -13.72
N LYS A 348 2.87 9.14 -14.68
CA LYS A 348 4.22 9.48 -15.17
C LYS A 348 4.87 10.65 -14.45
N LEU A 349 4.17 11.75 -14.22
CA LEU A 349 4.72 12.96 -13.61
C LEU A 349 4.59 12.99 -12.08
N GLY A 350 3.59 12.30 -11.54
CA GLY A 350 3.23 12.36 -10.13
C GLY A 350 2.03 13.27 -9.88
N ARG A 351 1.31 12.98 -8.80
CA ARG A 351 0.00 13.58 -8.52
C ARG A 351 0.16 15.06 -8.13
N LYS A 352 1.16 15.38 -7.30
CA LYS A 352 1.41 16.74 -6.80
C LYS A 352 1.79 17.68 -7.94
N VAL A 353 2.68 17.23 -8.84
CA VAL A 353 3.13 18.01 -9.99
C VAL A 353 1.95 18.36 -10.91
N CYS A 354 1.09 17.38 -11.22
CA CYS A 354 -0.11 17.61 -12.02
C CYS A 354 -1.08 18.62 -11.38
N LEU A 355 -1.30 18.54 -10.06
CA LEU A 355 -2.15 19.51 -9.34
C LEU A 355 -1.59 20.94 -9.39
N LEU A 356 -0.29 21.11 -9.17
CA LEU A 356 0.36 22.42 -9.20
C LEU A 356 0.36 23.03 -10.61
N GLN A 357 0.68 22.24 -11.63
CA GLN A 357 0.62 22.70 -13.03
C GLN A 357 -0.80 23.11 -13.43
N SER A 358 -1.81 22.35 -13.00
CA SER A 358 -3.22 22.66 -13.23
C SER A 358 -3.61 23.99 -12.58
N LEU A 359 -3.29 24.20 -11.30
CA LEU A 359 -3.58 25.44 -10.58
C LEU A 359 -2.86 26.67 -11.15
N ALA A 360 -1.58 26.53 -11.53
CA ALA A 360 -0.83 27.60 -12.16
C ALA A 360 -1.44 28.00 -13.51
N GLY A 361 -1.75 27.00 -14.35
CA GLY A 361 -2.39 27.21 -15.64
C GLY A 361 -3.78 27.86 -15.53
N MET A 362 -4.61 27.39 -14.59
CA MET A 362 -5.93 27.97 -14.33
C MET A 362 -5.84 29.38 -13.76
N GLY A 363 -4.90 29.65 -12.85
CA GLY A 363 -4.68 30.99 -12.28
C GLY A 363 -4.24 32.01 -13.34
N ILE A 364 -3.26 31.66 -14.17
CA ILE A 364 -2.80 32.51 -15.29
C ILE A 364 -3.95 32.74 -16.29
N SER A 365 -4.63 31.68 -16.69
CA SER A 365 -5.73 31.76 -17.65
C SER A 365 -6.92 32.57 -17.11
N SER A 366 -7.18 32.52 -15.80
CA SER A 366 -8.18 33.38 -15.15
C SER A 366 -7.83 34.86 -15.24
N LEU A 367 -6.55 35.22 -15.06
CA LEU A 367 -6.10 36.60 -15.22
C LEU A 367 -6.24 37.05 -16.68
N LEU A 368 -5.86 36.20 -17.64
CA LEU A 368 -6.04 36.48 -19.06
C LEU A 368 -7.52 36.67 -19.42
N LEU A 369 -8.40 35.85 -18.85
CA LEU A 369 -9.84 35.96 -19.06
C LEU A 369 -10.42 37.24 -18.43
N ALA A 370 -9.97 37.61 -17.22
CA ALA A 370 -10.35 38.86 -16.59
C ALA A 370 -9.96 40.06 -17.46
N ILE A 371 -8.72 40.09 -17.97
CA ILE A 371 -8.21 41.13 -18.86
C ILE A 371 -9.01 41.14 -20.18
N GLY A 372 -9.24 39.96 -20.77
CA GLY A 372 -10.01 39.80 -22.00
C GLY A 372 -11.41 40.38 -21.90
N ILE A 373 -12.13 40.09 -20.80
CA ILE A 373 -13.48 40.63 -20.57
C ILE A 373 -13.42 42.14 -20.27
N MET A 374 -12.53 42.59 -19.37
CA MET A 374 -12.43 43.99 -18.97
C MET A 374 -12.02 44.92 -20.11
N ARG A 375 -11.18 44.44 -21.03
CA ARG A 375 -10.74 45.17 -22.23
C ARG A 375 -11.60 44.89 -23.45
N SER A 376 -12.60 44.02 -23.32
CA SER A 376 -13.48 43.58 -24.40
C SER A 376 -12.71 43.04 -25.62
N ILE A 377 -11.70 42.20 -25.38
CA ILE A 377 -10.88 41.54 -26.41
C ILE A 377 -11.40 40.10 -26.57
N PRO A 378 -12.17 39.78 -27.64
CA PRO A 378 -12.85 38.50 -27.78
C PRO A 378 -11.88 37.33 -27.97
N VAL A 379 -10.84 37.52 -28.80
CA VAL A 379 -9.84 36.48 -29.10
C VAL A 379 -9.08 36.05 -27.85
N LEU A 380 -8.67 37.03 -27.03
CA LEU A 380 -7.97 36.75 -25.76
C LEU A 380 -8.88 35.98 -24.80
N SER A 381 -10.14 36.36 -24.70
CA SER A 381 -11.13 35.67 -23.85
C SER A 381 -11.36 34.22 -24.30
N ALA A 382 -11.48 34.00 -25.61
CA ALA A 382 -11.64 32.65 -26.17
C ALA A 382 -10.44 31.74 -25.91
N VAL A 383 -9.23 32.24 -26.16
CA VAL A 383 -7.98 31.50 -25.88
C VAL A 383 -7.82 31.26 -24.38
N ALA A 384 -8.14 32.24 -23.54
CA ALA A 384 -8.06 32.11 -22.09
C ALA A 384 -9.00 31.03 -21.56
N VAL A 385 -10.25 30.96 -22.05
CA VAL A 385 -11.19 29.88 -21.67
C VAL A 385 -10.68 28.51 -22.09
N LEU A 386 -10.14 28.38 -23.31
CA LEU A 386 -9.55 27.12 -23.79
C LEU A 386 -8.37 26.67 -22.92
N LEU A 387 -7.45 27.59 -22.62
CA LEU A 387 -6.30 27.31 -21.74
C LEU A 387 -6.73 26.99 -20.32
N PHE A 388 -7.75 27.68 -19.80
CA PHE A 388 -8.29 27.45 -18.47
C PHE A 388 -8.84 26.02 -18.34
N VAL A 389 -9.70 25.60 -19.26
CA VAL A 389 -10.31 24.25 -19.24
C VAL A 389 -9.27 23.17 -19.53
N SER A 390 -8.34 23.42 -20.46
CA SER A 390 -7.23 22.48 -20.72
C SER A 390 -6.34 22.31 -19.49
N SER A 391 -6.07 23.39 -18.75
CA SER A 391 -5.27 23.34 -17.52
C SER A 391 -5.98 22.56 -16.41
N PHE A 392 -7.30 22.65 -16.30
CA PHE A 392 -8.08 21.85 -15.36
C PHE A 392 -7.93 20.34 -15.61
N ALA A 393 -8.00 19.94 -16.88
CA ALA A 393 -7.87 18.54 -17.30
C ALA A 393 -6.50 17.91 -16.98
N LEU A 394 -5.43 18.71 -16.83
CA LEU A 394 -4.08 18.21 -16.52
C LEU A 394 -3.95 17.63 -15.11
N GLY A 395 -4.79 18.05 -14.16
CA GLY A 395 -4.60 17.69 -12.75
C GLY A 395 -5.87 17.76 -11.91
N LEU A 396 -6.42 18.96 -11.72
CA LEU A 396 -7.57 19.17 -10.82
C LEU A 396 -8.83 18.40 -11.22
N GLY A 397 -8.98 18.00 -12.48
CA GLY A 397 -10.05 17.08 -12.89
C GLY A 397 -9.88 15.68 -12.29
N PRO A 398 -8.92 14.88 -12.77
CA PRO A 398 -8.82 13.46 -12.41
C PRO A 398 -8.13 13.17 -11.06
N VAL A 399 -7.16 13.99 -10.65
CA VAL A 399 -6.28 13.66 -9.50
C VAL A 399 -7.00 13.64 -8.14
N PRO A 400 -7.93 14.57 -7.81
CA PRO A 400 -8.59 14.57 -6.50
C PRO A 400 -9.29 13.25 -6.15
N PHE A 401 -9.95 12.62 -7.13
CA PHE A 401 -10.63 11.34 -6.92
C PHE A 401 -9.65 10.19 -6.67
N ILE A 402 -8.49 10.19 -7.32
CA ILE A 402 -7.46 9.16 -7.16
C ILE A 402 -6.74 9.33 -5.81
N LEU A 403 -6.28 10.55 -5.52
CA LEU A 403 -5.44 10.86 -4.36
C LEU A 403 -6.13 10.54 -3.02
N SER A 404 -7.45 10.60 -3.00
CA SER A 404 -8.23 10.32 -1.81
C SER A 404 -8.15 8.86 -1.36
N ALA A 405 -7.92 7.92 -2.27
CA ALA A 405 -7.71 6.51 -1.93
C ALA A 405 -6.23 6.18 -1.67
N GLU A 406 -5.30 7.06 -2.08
CA GLU A 406 -3.85 6.88 -1.90
C GLU A 406 -3.33 7.49 -0.58
N LEU A 407 -3.97 8.56 -0.07
CA LEU A 407 -3.52 9.30 1.12
C LEU A 407 -3.99 8.72 2.47
N VAL A 408 -5.01 7.87 2.48
CA VAL A 408 -5.58 7.26 3.68
C VAL A 408 -5.72 5.76 3.49
N GLY A 409 -5.56 4.98 4.56
CA GLY A 409 -5.69 3.53 4.50
C GLY A 409 -7.13 3.08 4.19
N PRO A 410 -7.32 1.84 3.68
CA PRO A 410 -8.61 1.29 3.24
C PRO A 410 -9.76 1.50 4.24
N GLU A 411 -9.46 1.42 5.53
CA GLU A 411 -10.36 1.61 6.68
C GLU A 411 -10.93 3.04 6.79
N ALA A 412 -10.22 4.04 6.27
CA ALA A 412 -10.56 5.47 6.37
C ALA A 412 -10.94 6.12 5.02
N VAL A 413 -10.73 5.43 3.88
CA VAL A 413 -11.04 5.95 2.53
C VAL A 413 -12.49 6.40 2.42
N GLY A 414 -13.45 5.55 2.84
CA GLY A 414 -14.88 5.83 2.67
C GLY A 414 -15.34 7.10 3.42
N ALA A 415 -14.93 7.26 4.67
CA ALA A 415 -15.26 8.43 5.47
C ALA A 415 -14.55 9.70 4.97
N THR A 416 -13.27 9.61 4.61
CA THR A 416 -12.50 10.73 4.06
C THR A 416 -13.10 11.23 2.74
N GLN A 417 -13.44 10.30 1.84
CA GLN A 417 -14.11 10.62 0.58
C GLN A 417 -15.46 11.29 0.78
N SER A 418 -16.27 10.79 1.71
CA SER A 418 -17.60 11.37 1.99
C SER A 418 -17.52 12.83 2.43
N ILE A 419 -16.60 13.17 3.34
CA ILE A 419 -16.43 14.56 3.83
C ILE A 419 -15.83 15.44 2.73
N ALA A 420 -14.85 14.94 1.99
CA ALA A 420 -14.19 15.71 0.94
C ALA A 420 -15.16 16.00 -0.22
N LEU A 421 -16.01 15.05 -0.58
CA LEU A 421 -17.08 15.25 -1.57
C LEU A 421 -18.18 16.17 -1.03
N ALA A 422 -18.50 16.12 0.27
CA ALA A 422 -19.40 17.11 0.86
C ALA A 422 -18.83 18.54 0.72
N ALA A 423 -17.55 18.73 1.00
CA ALA A 423 -16.87 20.01 0.78
C ALA A 423 -16.87 20.43 -0.70
N ASN A 424 -16.67 19.47 -1.61
CA ASN A 424 -16.77 19.69 -3.05
C ASN A 424 -18.16 20.20 -3.45
N TRP A 425 -19.23 19.54 -3.02
CA TRP A 425 -20.61 19.93 -3.34
C TRP A 425 -20.98 21.28 -2.72
N ILE A 426 -20.53 21.57 -1.49
CA ILE A 426 -20.72 22.88 -0.86
C ILE A 426 -20.02 23.97 -1.68
N ALA A 427 -18.76 23.77 -2.09
CA ALA A 427 -18.06 24.74 -2.93
C ALA A 427 -18.73 24.92 -4.30
N THR A 428 -19.22 23.82 -4.90
CA THR A 428 -19.99 23.83 -6.14
C THR A 428 -21.26 24.66 -5.97
N PHE A 429 -22.00 24.48 -4.87
CA PHE A 429 -23.18 25.28 -4.52
C PHE A 429 -22.85 26.77 -4.41
N LEU A 430 -21.76 27.12 -3.72
CA LEU A 430 -21.34 28.51 -3.55
C LEU A 430 -21.06 29.16 -4.92
N VAL A 431 -20.31 28.48 -5.79
CA VAL A 431 -20.03 29.01 -7.14
C VAL A 431 -21.33 29.11 -7.94
N ALA A 432 -22.16 28.06 -7.96
CA ALA A 432 -23.40 28.05 -8.72
C ALA A 432 -24.37 29.17 -8.30
N GLN A 433 -24.55 29.38 -6.99
CA GLN A 433 -25.49 30.36 -6.44
C GLN A 433 -25.00 31.80 -6.59
N PHE A 434 -23.72 32.06 -6.26
CA PHE A 434 -23.21 33.42 -6.14
C PHE A 434 -22.54 33.94 -7.42
N PHE A 435 -22.11 33.07 -8.34
CA PHE A 435 -21.46 33.51 -9.58
C PHE A 435 -22.33 34.43 -10.45
N PRO A 436 -23.62 34.14 -10.73
CA PRO A 436 -24.45 35.03 -11.54
C PRO A 436 -24.56 36.44 -10.94
N LEU A 437 -24.70 36.54 -9.61
CA LEU A 437 -24.74 37.81 -8.88
C LEU A 437 -23.39 38.55 -8.94
N ALA A 438 -22.29 37.83 -8.73
CA ALA A 438 -20.95 38.39 -8.79
C ALA A 438 -20.63 38.88 -10.20
N SER A 439 -20.95 38.10 -11.23
CA SER A 439 -20.76 38.45 -12.64
C SER A 439 -21.56 39.70 -13.02
N ALA A 440 -22.82 39.81 -12.59
CA ALA A 440 -23.66 40.98 -12.84
C ALA A 440 -23.12 42.28 -12.22
N LYS A 441 -22.41 42.21 -11.08
CA LYS A 441 -21.87 43.40 -10.37
C LYS A 441 -20.41 43.72 -10.70
N LEU A 442 -19.59 42.68 -10.85
CA LEU A 442 -18.13 42.78 -10.94
C LEU A 442 -17.62 42.53 -12.38
N HIS A 443 -18.48 42.06 -13.29
CA HIS A 443 -18.12 41.68 -14.66
C HIS A 443 -16.88 40.78 -14.69
N GLY A 444 -15.91 41.07 -15.56
CA GLY A 444 -14.66 40.30 -15.68
C GLY A 444 -13.79 40.25 -14.43
N LYS A 445 -13.99 41.14 -13.43
CA LYS A 445 -13.19 41.16 -12.20
C LYS A 445 -13.40 39.93 -11.32
N VAL A 446 -14.49 39.18 -11.50
CA VAL A 446 -14.73 37.91 -10.79
C VAL A 446 -13.59 36.92 -11.02
N TYR A 447 -12.99 36.91 -12.22
CA TYR A 447 -11.88 36.01 -12.53
C TYR A 447 -10.56 36.37 -11.84
N ILE A 448 -10.42 37.60 -11.33
CA ILE A 448 -9.30 37.96 -10.45
C ILE A 448 -9.43 37.24 -9.10
N ILE A 449 -10.65 37.07 -8.61
CA ILE A 449 -10.92 36.32 -7.37
C ILE A 449 -10.52 34.85 -7.56
N PHE A 450 -10.90 34.24 -8.68
CA PHE A 450 -10.51 32.86 -9.00
C PHE A 450 -8.99 32.71 -9.18
N ALA A 451 -8.32 33.69 -9.77
CA ALA A 451 -6.86 33.70 -9.86
C ALA A 451 -6.19 33.76 -8.48
N ALA A 452 -6.67 34.62 -7.59
CA ALA A 452 -6.16 34.75 -6.22
C ALA A 452 -6.38 33.46 -5.41
N LEU A 453 -7.57 32.87 -5.51
CA LEU A 453 -7.88 31.57 -4.88
C LEU A 453 -6.98 30.46 -5.43
N SER A 454 -6.78 30.40 -6.75
CA SER A 454 -5.90 29.42 -7.38
C SER A 454 -4.45 29.56 -6.90
N ALA A 455 -3.96 30.79 -6.71
CA ALA A 455 -2.63 31.03 -6.14
C ALA A 455 -2.54 30.60 -4.66
N ALA A 456 -3.57 30.87 -3.86
CA ALA A 456 -3.62 30.42 -2.47
C ALA A 456 -3.60 28.88 -2.37
N PHE A 457 -4.39 28.18 -3.19
CA PHE A 457 -4.37 26.73 -3.26
C PHE A 457 -3.05 26.18 -3.83
N PHE A 458 -2.40 26.88 -4.77
CA PHE A 458 -1.09 26.48 -5.29
C PHE A 458 -0.04 26.47 -4.17
N VAL A 459 0.01 27.53 -3.36
CA VAL A 459 0.90 27.61 -2.19
C VAL A 459 0.57 26.53 -1.17
N PHE A 460 -0.72 26.35 -0.86
CA PHE A 460 -1.16 25.31 0.07
C PHE A 460 -0.75 23.91 -0.39
N ILE A 461 -1.07 23.51 -1.62
CA ILE A 461 -0.71 22.18 -2.16
C ILE A 461 0.81 22.02 -2.24
N GLY A 462 1.54 23.09 -2.58
CA GLY A 462 2.99 23.10 -2.62
C GLY A 462 3.62 22.70 -1.28
N TRP A 463 3.07 23.19 -0.17
CA TRP A 463 3.61 22.97 1.18
C TRP A 463 2.98 21.81 1.95
N PHE A 464 1.67 21.58 1.79
CA PHE A 464 0.87 20.67 2.61
C PHE A 464 0.42 19.38 1.92
N VAL A 465 0.75 19.14 0.65
CA VAL A 465 0.38 17.88 -0.01
C VAL A 465 1.66 17.12 -0.39
N PRO A 466 1.80 15.85 0.02
CA PRO A 466 2.95 15.03 -0.34
C PRO A 466 2.80 14.45 -1.75
N GLU A 467 3.91 14.02 -2.34
CA GLU A 467 3.88 13.26 -3.60
C GLU A 467 3.59 11.78 -3.30
N THR A 468 2.59 11.20 -3.97
CA THR A 468 2.14 9.81 -3.78
C THR A 468 2.64 8.87 -4.88
N LYS A 469 3.30 9.38 -5.93
CA LYS A 469 3.81 8.56 -7.04
C LYS A 469 4.68 7.39 -6.57
N GLY A 470 4.30 6.18 -6.97
CA GLY A 470 5.09 4.96 -6.72
C GLY A 470 5.01 4.43 -5.30
N LYS A 471 4.04 4.90 -4.50
CA LYS A 471 3.78 4.44 -3.12
C LYS A 471 2.49 3.64 -3.11
N LYS A 472 2.52 2.41 -2.57
CA LYS A 472 1.35 1.53 -2.57
C LYS A 472 0.31 1.95 -1.53
N ASN A 473 0.75 2.42 -0.36
CA ASN A 473 -0.09 2.84 0.75
C ASN A 473 0.51 4.09 1.46
N ALA A 474 -0.28 4.76 2.29
CA ALA A 474 0.14 5.93 3.09
C ALA A 474 1.35 5.64 4.02
N ASP A 475 1.55 4.38 4.39
CA ASP A 475 2.67 3.91 5.23
C ASP A 475 4.04 3.96 4.53
N GLU A 476 4.09 4.00 3.20
CA GLU A 476 5.35 4.06 2.44
C GLU A 476 5.81 5.51 2.16
N LEU A 477 5.06 6.53 2.59
CA LEU A 477 5.40 7.94 2.41
C LEU A 477 6.65 8.29 3.25
N PRO A 478 7.78 8.70 2.63
CA PRO A 478 8.98 9.07 3.37
C PRO A 478 8.71 10.29 4.26
N ALA A 479 9.32 10.33 5.45
CA ALA A 479 9.20 11.41 6.44
C ALA A 479 9.56 12.83 5.93
N HIS A 480 10.11 12.95 4.72
CA HIS A 480 10.54 14.20 4.07
C HIS A 480 9.69 14.60 2.86
N SER A 481 8.60 13.88 2.55
CA SER A 481 7.77 14.11 1.36
C SER A 481 6.84 15.35 1.47
N SER A 482 6.71 15.96 2.64
CA SER A 482 6.40 17.39 2.79
C SER A 482 7.07 17.93 4.06
N PRO A 483 7.41 19.24 4.13
CA PRO A 483 8.05 19.83 5.31
C PRO A 483 7.22 19.79 6.61
N MET A 484 5.99 19.22 6.58
CA MET A 484 5.05 19.27 7.71
C MET A 484 4.35 17.92 8.07
N PHE A 485 4.57 16.83 7.32
CA PHE A 485 4.06 15.50 7.69
C PHE A 485 5.15 14.68 8.38
N PRO A 486 5.04 14.41 9.70
CA PRO A 486 5.71 13.25 10.27
C PRO A 486 5.05 11.97 9.73
N PRO A 487 5.80 10.85 9.63
CA PRO A 487 5.25 9.59 9.17
C PRO A 487 4.11 9.14 10.11
N LEU A 488 3.14 8.39 9.56
CA LEU A 488 1.98 7.83 10.28
C LEU A 488 2.38 6.89 11.43
N HIS A 489 3.66 6.53 11.52
CA HIS A 489 4.33 6.12 12.74
C HIS A 489 5.80 6.57 12.73
N SER A 490 6.16 7.53 13.59
CA SER A 490 7.53 7.72 14.05
C SER A 490 7.60 7.30 15.52
N PRO A 491 8.54 6.44 15.93
CA PRO A 491 8.92 6.37 17.34
C PRO A 491 9.39 7.78 17.74
N ARG A 492 8.70 8.41 18.69
CA ARG A 492 9.12 9.73 19.21
C ARG A 492 10.53 9.60 19.80
N PRO A 493 11.50 10.43 19.41
CA PRO A 493 12.76 10.54 20.12
C PRO A 493 12.52 11.33 21.41
N GLU A 494 12.90 10.77 22.55
CA GLU A 494 13.08 11.56 23.76
C GLU A 494 14.23 12.55 23.56
N HIS A 495 14.00 13.76 24.05
CA HIS A 495 14.80 14.94 23.79
C HIS A 495 16.19 14.82 24.46
N SER A 496 17.25 14.68 23.67
CA SER A 496 18.62 14.87 24.14
C SER A 496 18.89 16.37 24.35
N GLN A 497 18.96 16.83 25.59
CA GLN A 497 19.59 18.11 25.88
C GLN A 497 21.10 17.96 25.69
N ARG A 498 21.63 18.62 24.65
CA ARG A 498 23.06 18.94 24.52
C ARG A 498 23.39 20.08 25.47
N LEU A 499 24.51 19.94 26.18
CA LEU A 499 25.32 21.03 26.68
C LEU A 499 26.77 20.68 26.34
N ASP A 500 27.26 21.24 25.24
CA ASP A 500 28.68 21.52 25.08
C ASP A 500 28.87 22.96 25.61
N ASP A 501 29.78 23.18 26.55
CA ASP A 501 30.95 24.08 26.42
C ASP A 501 31.55 24.45 27.79
N TYR A 502 32.87 24.71 27.77
CA TYR A 502 33.79 25.22 28.80
C TYR A 502 34.45 24.25 29.78
N GLY A 503 35.71 23.91 29.46
CA GLY A 503 36.86 24.68 29.93
C GLY A 503 37.31 24.47 31.39
N LEU A 504 38.53 23.93 31.50
CA LEU A 504 39.45 23.86 32.65
C LEU A 504 39.36 25.02 33.65
N ASP A 505 39.44 24.74 34.95
CA ASP A 505 40.50 25.29 35.83
C ASP A 505 40.45 24.75 37.28
N ASP A 506 41.59 24.96 37.92
CA ASP A 506 42.24 24.34 39.07
C ASP A 506 41.78 24.85 40.45
N ASP A 507 42.15 24.08 41.48
CA ASP A 507 42.39 24.44 42.89
C ASP A 507 41.39 25.31 43.70
N SER A 508 40.84 24.72 44.79
CA SER A 508 40.93 25.26 46.17
C SER A 508 40.15 24.44 47.22
N ILE A 509 40.92 23.79 48.10
CA ILE A 509 40.57 23.37 49.49
C ILE A 509 40.84 24.60 50.41
N PRO A 510 40.56 24.72 51.75
CA PRO A 510 39.87 23.89 52.79
C PRO A 510 39.03 24.78 53.78
N PRO A 511 38.90 24.56 55.13
CA PRO A 511 38.79 23.36 56.00
C PRO A 511 37.63 23.44 57.05
N PHE A 512 37.35 22.34 57.77
CA PHE A 512 37.51 22.18 59.25
C PHE A 512 36.55 21.16 59.89
N ASP A 513 37.15 20.09 60.45
CA ASP A 513 37.08 19.54 61.84
C ASP A 513 35.71 19.42 62.57
N ASP A 514 35.42 18.43 63.40
CA ASP A 514 36.30 17.47 64.10
C ASP A 514 35.50 16.31 64.74
N SER A 515 36.24 15.25 65.09
CA SER A 515 36.02 14.31 66.21
C SER A 515 35.09 13.08 66.07
N ALA A 516 35.77 11.91 66.02
CA ALA A 516 35.61 10.65 66.80
C ALA A 516 34.22 9.97 66.92
N ASP A 517 34.04 8.64 66.79
CA ASP A 517 34.88 7.52 67.24
C ASP A 517 34.42 6.17 66.60
N LYS A 518 35.42 5.32 66.32
CA LYS A 518 35.52 3.84 66.28
C LYS A 518 34.37 2.85 65.92
N HIS A 519 34.82 1.89 65.08
CA HIS A 519 34.46 0.47 64.93
C HIS A 519 33.39 0.04 63.90
N ALA A 520 33.89 -0.16 62.67
CA ALA A 520 33.81 -1.38 61.85
C ALA A 520 32.46 -2.11 61.70
N GLY A 521 31.89 -1.94 60.50
CA GLY A 521 31.53 -3.08 59.66
C GLY A 521 30.06 -3.43 59.59
N ASP A 522 29.23 -2.58 58.96
CA ASP A 522 27.92 -3.03 58.49
C ASP A 522 27.52 -2.35 57.17
N ARG A 523 27.36 -3.17 56.13
CA ARG A 523 26.78 -2.77 54.84
C ARG A 523 25.27 -2.95 54.94
N ARG A 524 24.51 -1.84 55.01
CA ARG A 524 23.07 -1.85 54.73
C ARG A 524 22.61 -0.63 53.93
N SER A 525 21.82 -0.96 52.91
CA SER A 525 20.64 -0.24 52.42
C SER A 525 20.79 1.23 52.00
N SER A 526 20.66 1.48 50.69
CA SER A 526 19.91 2.64 50.21
C SER A 526 18.71 2.15 49.39
N GLN A 527 17.55 2.66 49.78
CA GLN A 527 16.22 2.30 49.33
C GLN A 527 15.99 2.68 47.86
N ALA A 528 15.30 1.82 47.12
CA ALA A 528 14.70 2.16 45.84
C ALA A 528 13.51 3.12 46.06
N PRO A 529 13.27 4.08 45.14
CA PRO A 529 12.08 4.93 45.20
C PRO A 529 10.81 4.11 44.90
N PRO A 530 9.62 4.55 45.39
CA PRO A 530 8.38 3.81 45.20
C PRO A 530 7.93 3.83 43.73
N PRO A 531 7.24 2.76 43.25
CA PRO A 531 6.77 2.68 41.89
C PRO A 531 5.64 3.69 41.61
N SER A 532 5.68 4.26 40.41
CA SER A 532 4.67 5.16 39.87
C SER A 532 3.34 4.42 39.60
N LEU A 533 2.23 4.97 40.10
CA LEU A 533 0.89 4.37 40.09
C LEU A 533 0.09 4.57 38.78
N LEU A 534 0.72 4.96 37.68
CA LEU A 534 0.02 5.22 36.41
C LEU A 534 0.84 4.72 35.22
N SER A 535 0.91 3.40 35.06
CA SER A 535 0.94 2.64 33.78
C SER A 535 1.35 1.20 34.08
N PRO A 536 0.56 0.17 33.72
CA PRO A 536 1.08 -1.19 33.71
C PRO A 536 2.19 -1.27 32.65
N ALA A 537 3.37 -1.70 33.05
CA ALA A 537 4.48 -1.99 32.13
C ALA A 537 4.07 -3.15 31.21
N PHE A 538 3.48 -2.85 30.06
CA PHE A 538 3.28 -3.79 28.97
C PHE A 538 4.52 -3.78 28.06
N THR A 539 5.68 -4.08 28.65
CA THR A 539 6.82 -4.58 27.89
C THR A 539 6.82 -6.09 28.09
N PRO A 540 6.65 -6.92 27.06
CA PRO A 540 6.93 -8.34 27.17
C PRO A 540 8.40 -8.50 27.64
N PRO A 541 8.72 -9.44 28.55
CA PRO A 541 10.09 -9.57 29.08
C PRO A 541 11.16 -10.09 28.08
N ALA A 542 10.85 -10.31 26.81
CA ALA A 542 11.67 -11.17 25.96
C ALA A 542 11.93 -10.61 24.54
N THR A 543 12.94 -9.75 24.45
CA THR A 543 13.67 -9.47 23.20
C THR A 543 14.47 -10.73 22.80
N PRO A 544 14.62 -11.07 21.50
CA PRO A 544 15.51 -12.15 21.08
C PRO A 544 16.92 -11.93 21.66
N GLY A 545 17.37 -12.85 22.52
CA GLY A 545 18.65 -12.78 23.22
C GLY A 545 18.60 -12.82 24.76
N LEU A 546 17.43 -12.65 25.40
CA LEU A 546 17.29 -12.75 26.87
C LEU A 546 16.85 -14.14 27.37
N SER A 547 16.37 -15.01 26.48
CA SER A 547 15.82 -16.35 26.75
C SER A 547 16.89 -17.41 27.06
N THR A 548 18.15 -17.17 26.71
CA THR A 548 19.26 -18.11 26.95
C THR A 548 20.26 -17.50 27.93
N PRO A 549 20.40 -18.03 29.15
CA PRO A 549 21.39 -17.53 30.09
C PRO A 549 22.78 -17.52 29.46
N SER A 550 23.47 -16.38 29.50
CA SER A 550 24.88 -16.27 29.14
C SER A 550 25.71 -16.97 30.22
N ASP A 551 25.88 -18.29 30.11
CA ASP A 551 26.77 -19.04 30.99
C ASP A 551 28.20 -18.50 30.82
N PRO A 552 28.88 -18.03 31.89
CA PRO A 552 30.24 -17.51 31.82
C PRO A 552 31.30 -18.54 31.39
N ARG A 553 30.94 -19.83 31.22
CA ARG A 553 31.79 -20.86 30.60
C ARG A 553 31.02 -21.67 29.55
N PRO A 554 30.89 -21.18 28.30
CA PRO A 554 30.16 -21.90 27.27
C PRO A 554 30.94 -23.16 26.89
N ARG A 555 30.42 -24.34 27.23
CA ARG A 555 30.90 -25.60 26.65
C ARG A 555 30.52 -25.61 25.16
N PRO A 556 31.43 -25.94 24.24
CA PRO A 556 31.10 -26.05 22.82
C PRO A 556 30.03 -27.14 22.64
N PRO A 557 29.03 -26.93 21.77
CA PRO A 557 28.00 -27.93 21.51
C PRO A 557 28.64 -29.19 20.91
N ARG A 558 28.12 -30.37 21.29
CA ARG A 558 28.60 -31.66 20.77
C ARG A 558 28.42 -31.70 19.25
N SER A 559 29.54 -31.70 18.52
CA SER A 559 29.56 -31.94 17.08
C SER A 559 29.86 -33.42 16.79
N VAL A 560 29.34 -33.92 15.68
CA VAL A 560 29.62 -35.26 15.18
C VAL A 560 30.06 -35.11 13.72
N PRO A 561 31.21 -35.66 13.32
CA PRO A 561 31.62 -35.69 11.93
C PRO A 561 30.55 -36.37 11.07
N VAL A 562 30.26 -35.79 9.91
CA VAL A 562 29.32 -36.35 8.93
C VAL A 562 30.12 -36.82 7.74
N ASP A 563 29.96 -38.09 7.38
CA ASP A 563 30.39 -38.62 6.09
C ASP A 563 29.19 -39.19 5.33
N THR A 564 28.68 -38.42 4.37
CA THR A 564 27.57 -38.81 3.51
C THR A 564 27.97 -39.72 2.35
N SER A 565 29.28 -40.01 2.17
CA SER A 565 29.76 -40.94 1.14
C SER A 565 29.54 -42.41 1.52
N LEU A 566 29.29 -42.71 2.79
CA LEU A 566 29.01 -44.05 3.29
C LEU A 566 27.54 -44.45 3.02
N PRO A 567 27.28 -45.68 2.52
CA PRO A 567 25.92 -46.16 2.31
C PRO A 567 25.16 -46.26 3.64
N SER A 568 23.87 -45.91 3.62
CA SER A 568 23.01 -45.84 4.80
C SER A 568 21.64 -46.46 4.51
N ASP A 569 21.07 -47.16 5.48
CA ASP A 569 19.78 -47.85 5.41
C ASP A 569 18.55 -46.92 5.39
N THR A 570 18.74 -45.60 5.26
CA THR A 570 17.65 -44.61 5.25
C THR A 570 17.33 -44.16 3.83
N PRO A 571 16.05 -44.10 3.42
CA PRO A 571 15.63 -43.59 2.10
C PRO A 571 16.24 -42.21 1.84
N ARG A 572 16.74 -41.98 0.62
CA ARG A 572 17.30 -40.68 0.25
C ARG A 572 16.14 -39.68 0.06
N PRO A 573 16.25 -38.44 0.57
CA PRO A 573 15.27 -37.40 0.28
C PRO A 573 15.25 -37.12 -1.21
N GLU A 574 14.07 -36.83 -1.76
CA GLU A 574 13.90 -36.41 -3.15
C GLU A 574 14.56 -35.02 -3.32
N LEU A 575 15.64 -34.98 -4.10
CA LEU A 575 16.37 -33.76 -4.39
C LEU A 575 15.86 -33.18 -5.71
N LEU A 576 15.92 -31.86 -5.84
CA LEU A 576 15.69 -31.21 -7.13
C LEU A 576 16.77 -31.64 -8.13
N GLU A 577 16.40 -31.85 -9.39
CA GLU A 577 17.33 -32.20 -10.46
C GLU A 577 18.35 -31.07 -10.71
N GLU A 578 17.89 -29.82 -10.63
CA GLU A 578 18.72 -28.62 -10.77
C GLU A 578 18.49 -27.65 -9.59
N LEU A 579 19.54 -26.94 -9.20
CA LEU A 579 19.45 -25.95 -8.13
C LEU A 579 18.76 -24.65 -8.59
N PRO A 580 17.90 -24.05 -7.74
CA PRO A 580 17.28 -22.77 -8.01
C PRO A 580 18.29 -21.64 -8.25
N ILE A 581 17.95 -20.69 -9.11
CA ILE A 581 18.73 -19.46 -9.31
C ILE A 581 18.34 -18.47 -8.22
N VAL A 582 19.34 -17.93 -7.53
CA VAL A 582 19.16 -16.93 -6.46
C VAL A 582 19.98 -15.67 -6.73
N GLU A 583 19.43 -14.52 -6.37
CA GLU A 583 20.13 -13.24 -6.43
C GLU A 583 19.91 -12.45 -5.14
N CYS A 584 21.01 -12.04 -4.50
CA CYS A 584 20.95 -11.15 -3.34
C CYS A 584 20.63 -9.73 -3.80
N GLU A 585 19.44 -9.24 -3.43
CA GLU A 585 18.97 -7.93 -3.84
C GLU A 585 19.59 -6.83 -2.99
N VAL A 586 19.61 -6.98 -1.67
CA VAL A 586 20.08 -5.94 -0.76
C VAL A 586 20.72 -6.54 0.49
N ARG A 587 21.69 -5.81 1.06
CA ARG A 587 22.31 -6.13 2.36
C ARG A 587 22.38 -4.92 3.29
N ALA A 588 22.04 -5.12 4.57
CA ALA A 588 22.18 -4.10 5.60
C ALA A 588 22.87 -4.62 6.87
N ARG A 589 23.66 -3.75 7.52
CA ARG A 589 24.22 -4.01 8.85
C ARG A 589 23.16 -3.74 9.92
N ILE A 590 22.92 -4.70 10.78
CA ILE A 590 22.02 -4.59 11.92
C ILE A 590 22.83 -4.63 13.22
N PRO A 591 22.89 -3.51 13.97
CA PRO A 591 23.45 -3.53 15.32
C PRO A 591 22.52 -4.30 16.27
N THR A 592 23.08 -5.16 17.11
CA THR A 592 22.31 -5.92 18.12
C THR A 592 22.42 -5.29 19.51
N THR A 593 21.44 -5.57 20.37
CA THR A 593 21.45 -5.16 21.79
C THR A 593 22.60 -5.79 22.58
N THR A 594 23.13 -6.91 22.11
CA THR A 594 24.30 -7.59 22.69
C THR A 594 25.65 -7.02 22.24
N GLY A 595 25.66 -5.98 21.39
CA GLY A 595 26.88 -5.35 20.88
C GLY A 595 27.52 -6.07 19.70
N HIS A 596 27.07 -7.29 19.37
CA HIS A 596 27.46 -8.00 18.14
C HIS A 596 26.81 -7.37 16.90
N GLU A 597 27.44 -7.58 15.74
CA GLU A 597 26.94 -7.09 14.45
C GLU A 597 26.53 -8.27 13.58
N MET A 598 25.34 -8.18 12.98
CA MET A 598 24.89 -9.11 11.95
C MET A 598 24.56 -8.38 10.66
N TRP A 599 24.60 -9.09 9.54
CA TRP A 599 24.30 -8.59 8.21
C TRP A 599 23.11 -9.34 7.65
N LEU A 600 22.05 -8.61 7.35
CA LEU A 600 20.85 -9.16 6.73
C LEU A 600 20.97 -9.04 5.21
N HIS A 601 20.79 -10.17 4.52
CA HIS A 601 20.80 -10.27 3.06
C HIS A 601 19.43 -10.74 2.58
N VAL A 602 18.77 -9.96 1.73
CA VAL A 602 17.50 -10.35 1.11
C VAL A 602 17.76 -10.96 -0.26
N TYR A 603 17.20 -12.14 -0.50
CA TYR A 603 17.35 -12.92 -1.72
C TYR A 603 16.03 -13.05 -2.46
N ARG A 604 16.12 -12.90 -3.79
CA ARG A 604 15.08 -13.28 -4.74
C ARG A 604 15.49 -14.55 -5.47
N ASN A 605 14.51 -15.30 -5.98
CA ASN A 605 14.73 -16.56 -6.66
C ASN A 605 13.79 -16.77 -7.86
N ASN A 606 13.97 -17.89 -8.59
CA ASN A 606 13.19 -18.26 -9.76
C ASN A 606 12.14 -19.37 -9.52
N VAL A 607 12.00 -19.86 -8.29
CA VAL A 607 11.07 -20.96 -7.94
C VAL A 607 9.79 -20.45 -7.30
N ASP A 608 9.89 -19.39 -6.49
CA ASP A 608 8.73 -18.73 -5.89
C ASP A 608 8.86 -17.19 -5.92
N THR A 609 7.79 -16.51 -5.52
CA THR A 609 7.73 -15.05 -5.45
C THR A 609 8.11 -14.51 -4.07
N LYS A 610 8.67 -15.34 -3.18
CA LYS A 610 8.98 -14.96 -1.81
C LYS A 610 10.39 -14.38 -1.73
N GLU A 611 10.55 -13.39 -0.88
CA GLU A 611 11.86 -12.90 -0.47
C GLU A 611 12.37 -13.75 0.69
N HIS A 612 13.58 -14.30 0.55
CA HIS A 612 14.23 -15.12 1.56
C HIS A 612 15.38 -14.35 2.21
N LEU A 613 15.71 -14.68 3.45
CA LEU A 613 16.68 -13.91 4.23
C LEU A 613 17.88 -14.79 4.57
N ALA A 614 19.09 -14.24 4.46
CA ALA A 614 20.27 -14.79 5.10
C ALA A 614 20.78 -13.83 6.18
N ILE A 615 20.83 -14.31 7.42
CA ILE A 615 21.36 -13.60 8.58
C ILE A 615 22.80 -14.04 8.76
N VAL A 616 23.74 -13.14 8.45
CA VAL A 616 25.17 -13.44 8.42
C VAL A 616 25.85 -12.81 9.63
N PHE A 617 26.61 -13.62 10.36
CA PHE A 617 27.41 -13.23 11.51
C PHE A 617 28.87 -13.19 11.10
N GLY A 618 29.54 -12.06 11.35
CA GLY A 618 30.90 -11.80 10.90
C GLY A 618 30.98 -11.08 9.55
N ASN A 619 32.20 -10.67 9.17
CA ASN A 619 32.45 -9.81 8.01
C ASN A 619 33.04 -10.54 6.80
N ASN A 620 33.33 -11.83 6.93
CA ASN A 620 34.08 -12.61 5.93
C ASN A 620 33.16 -13.35 4.94
N ILE A 621 31.89 -13.56 5.31
CA ILE A 621 30.90 -14.24 4.47
C ILE A 621 30.22 -13.18 3.60
N ARG A 622 30.26 -13.36 2.28
CA ARG A 622 29.75 -12.37 1.32
C ARG A 622 29.07 -13.04 0.14
N SER A 623 27.99 -12.41 -0.30
CA SER A 623 27.25 -12.80 -1.49
C SER A 623 27.97 -12.39 -2.77
N LYS A 624 28.19 -13.37 -3.67
CA LYS A 624 28.76 -13.16 -5.00
C LYS A 624 27.83 -12.30 -5.87
N SER A 625 26.54 -12.60 -5.86
CA SER A 625 25.53 -11.86 -6.64
C SER A 625 25.34 -10.43 -6.14
N LEU A 626 25.44 -10.18 -4.83
CA LEU A 626 25.44 -8.83 -4.26
C LEU A 626 26.67 -8.04 -4.74
N ASP A 627 27.85 -8.66 -4.71
CA ASP A 627 29.10 -7.96 -5.01
C ASP A 627 29.38 -7.80 -6.52
N ARG A 628 28.58 -8.41 -7.38
CA ARG A 628 28.65 -8.23 -8.84
C ARG A 628 28.23 -6.80 -9.23
N GLU A 629 28.85 -6.26 -10.28
CA GLU A 629 28.44 -5.00 -10.91
C GLU A 629 27.21 -5.22 -11.80
N ARG A 630 26.25 -4.30 -11.72
CA ARG A 630 25.02 -4.33 -12.53
C ARG A 630 25.10 -3.25 -13.61
N GLU A 631 24.58 -3.52 -14.80
CA GLU A 631 24.59 -2.56 -15.90
C GLU A 631 23.85 -1.27 -15.53
N GLY A 632 24.50 -0.11 -15.73
CA GLY A 632 23.94 1.20 -15.39
C GLY A 632 23.91 1.54 -13.90
N GLU A 633 24.48 0.72 -13.01
CA GLU A 633 24.54 0.97 -11.57
C GLU A 633 25.54 2.09 -11.22
N THR A 634 25.10 3.09 -10.46
CA THR A 634 26.01 4.11 -9.91
C THR A 634 26.68 3.65 -8.62
N GLU A 635 27.78 4.29 -8.20
CA GLU A 635 28.41 3.98 -6.89
C GLU A 635 27.44 4.20 -5.71
N MET A 636 26.53 5.17 -5.81
CA MET A 636 25.52 5.42 -4.78
C MET A 636 24.49 4.29 -4.73
N ASP A 637 24.04 3.79 -5.89
CA ASP A 637 23.13 2.65 -5.97
C ASP A 637 23.77 1.40 -5.38
N ARG A 638 25.04 1.18 -5.71
CA ARG A 638 25.86 0.08 -5.18
C ARG A 638 26.01 0.13 -3.66
N MET A 639 26.25 1.32 -3.09
CA MET A 639 26.31 1.52 -1.65
C MET A 639 24.94 1.34 -0.97
N THR A 640 23.88 1.87 -1.58
CA THR A 640 22.49 1.78 -1.07
C THR A 640 21.99 0.34 -1.08
N ARG A 641 22.38 -0.43 -2.09
CA ARG A 641 22.15 -1.87 -2.19
C ARG A 641 22.93 -2.68 -1.17
N GLY A 642 23.92 -2.09 -0.51
CA GLY A 642 24.73 -2.77 0.49
C GLY A 642 25.98 -3.46 -0.05
N ALA A 643 26.31 -3.29 -1.33
CA ALA A 643 27.47 -3.90 -2.00
C ALA A 643 28.76 -3.10 -1.75
N TYR A 644 29.10 -2.87 -0.48
CA TYR A 644 30.28 -2.10 -0.05
C TYR A 644 31.17 -2.89 0.95
N VAL A 645 32.39 -2.41 1.15
CA VAL A 645 33.34 -2.97 2.14
C VAL A 645 33.53 -2.02 3.32
N GLY A 646 33.61 -2.56 4.54
CA GLY A 646 33.80 -1.77 5.76
C GLY A 646 32.52 -1.05 6.23
N ARG A 647 32.64 0.02 7.02
CA ARG A 647 31.51 0.78 7.55
C ARG A 647 31.16 2.00 6.70
N LEU A 648 29.87 2.26 6.49
CA LEU A 648 29.41 3.52 5.91
C LEU A 648 29.54 4.65 6.93
N TYR A 649 29.82 5.85 6.43
CA TYR A 649 29.85 7.09 7.20
C TYR A 649 29.31 8.23 6.32
N PRO A 650 28.70 9.29 6.91
CA PRO A 650 28.24 10.43 6.15
C PRO A 650 29.34 11.03 5.27
N GLY A 651 29.05 11.25 3.98
CA GLY A 651 30.02 11.78 3.01
C GLY A 651 30.86 10.73 2.27
N ARG A 652 30.65 9.44 2.50
CA ARG A 652 31.31 8.36 1.74
C ARG A 652 30.82 8.34 0.28
N THR A 653 31.75 8.29 -0.67
CA THR A 653 31.46 8.32 -2.12
C THR A 653 31.76 7.00 -2.85
N HIS A 654 32.51 6.08 -2.24
CA HIS A 654 32.96 4.84 -2.88
C HIS A 654 32.61 3.59 -2.08
N SER A 655 32.22 2.54 -2.79
CA SER A 655 31.88 1.22 -2.25
C SER A 655 33.10 0.41 -1.79
N ARG A 656 34.29 0.62 -2.38
CA ARG A 656 35.51 -0.21 -2.21
C ARG A 656 36.74 0.55 -1.64
N VAL A 657 36.58 1.24 -0.52
CA VAL A 657 37.63 2.12 0.07
C VAL A 657 38.97 1.43 0.35
N SER A 658 38.97 0.13 0.68
CA SER A 658 40.20 -0.62 0.97
C SER A 658 41.02 -1.00 -0.27
N GLN A 659 40.41 -1.08 -1.46
CA GLN A 659 41.13 -1.28 -2.73
C GLN A 659 41.79 0.02 -3.19
N LEU A 660 41.10 1.17 -3.05
CA LEU A 660 41.67 2.48 -3.35
C LEU A 660 42.88 2.81 -2.46
N LYS A 661 42.85 2.54 -1.15
CA LYS A 661 44.06 2.75 -0.30
C LYS A 661 45.25 1.88 -0.72
N LYS A 662 44.99 0.72 -1.33
CA LYS A 662 46.01 -0.22 -1.83
C LYS A 662 46.52 0.19 -3.22
N GLU A 663 45.66 0.74 -4.06
CA GLU A 663 45.96 1.26 -5.40
C GLU A 663 46.60 2.67 -5.36
N GLU A 664 46.28 3.48 -4.36
CA GLU A 664 46.87 4.82 -4.10
C GLU A 664 48.16 4.75 -3.25
N GLY A 665 48.65 3.55 -2.92
CA GLY A 665 49.92 3.38 -2.20
C GLY A 665 49.92 3.86 -0.73
N VAL A 666 48.75 4.06 -0.12
CA VAL A 666 48.64 4.55 1.26
C VAL A 666 48.76 3.38 2.24
N MET A 667 49.98 3.13 2.72
CA MET A 667 50.26 2.20 3.82
C MET A 667 49.43 2.56 5.07
N PRO A 668 48.83 1.58 5.78
CA PRO A 668 48.11 1.87 7.02
C PRO A 668 49.09 2.37 8.09
N LYS A 669 48.81 3.54 8.67
CA LYS A 669 49.57 4.10 9.80
C LYS A 669 49.50 3.15 11.01
N TYR A 670 50.65 2.62 11.38
CA TYR A 670 50.93 1.97 12.65
C TYR A 670 50.71 3.00 13.79
N GLN A 671 49.85 2.68 14.76
CA GLN A 671 49.88 3.32 16.09
C GLN A 671 50.71 2.43 17.02
N ASN A 672 51.88 2.92 17.41
CA ASN A 672 52.72 2.30 18.43
C ASN A 672 52.15 2.56 19.83
N GLY A 673 52.04 1.49 20.61
CA GLY A 673 51.64 1.51 22.02
C GLY A 673 51.93 0.17 22.71
N THR A 674 53.23 -0.12 22.87
CA THR A 674 53.90 -0.98 23.88
C THR A 674 53.73 -2.51 23.93
N SER A 675 54.93 -3.14 23.96
CA SER A 675 55.40 -4.44 24.46
C SER A 675 55.18 -5.74 23.67
N ASP A 676 56.30 -6.13 23.04
CA ASP A 676 56.97 -7.45 23.01
C ASP A 676 56.47 -8.60 22.13
N GLY A 677 57.38 -9.03 21.22
CA GLY A 677 57.38 -10.40 20.67
C GLY A 677 57.51 -10.53 19.16
N SER A 678 58.67 -10.16 18.61
CA SER A 678 59.35 -10.73 17.42
C SER A 678 58.55 -11.53 16.35
N LEU A 679 58.49 -10.99 15.12
CA LEU A 679 59.03 -11.52 13.85
C LEU A 679 58.20 -11.08 12.63
N SER A 680 58.92 -10.60 11.63
CA SER A 680 58.47 -9.98 10.38
C SER A 680 57.84 -10.98 9.37
N PRO A 681 57.05 -10.51 8.38
CA PRO A 681 56.38 -11.35 7.39
C PRO A 681 57.09 -11.34 6.02
N SER A 682 57.11 -12.48 5.33
CA SER A 682 57.41 -12.56 3.89
C SER A 682 56.37 -13.39 3.15
N SER A 683 55.59 -12.68 2.33
CA SER A 683 55.17 -12.98 0.94
C SER A 683 54.82 -14.42 0.51
N ALA A 684 53.53 -14.58 0.22
CA ALA A 684 52.92 -15.09 -1.03
C ALA A 684 53.51 -16.30 -1.79
N ALA A 685 52.66 -17.33 -1.86
CA ALA A 685 52.35 -18.20 -3.00
C ALA A 685 53.43 -19.16 -3.54
N SER A 686 53.23 -20.46 -3.31
CA SER A 686 52.89 -21.47 -4.34
C SER A 686 53.03 -22.90 -3.81
N SER A 687 52.35 -23.81 -4.51
CA SER A 687 52.52 -25.28 -4.61
C SER A 687 52.24 -26.19 -3.41
N GLU A 688 51.19 -26.99 -3.64
CA GLU A 688 51.14 -28.46 -3.53
C GLU A 688 51.10 -29.15 -2.16
N ALA A 689 50.24 -30.16 -2.17
CA ALA A 689 49.91 -31.07 -1.09
C ALA A 689 51.07 -32.02 -0.78
N ASP A 690 51.27 -32.32 0.50
CA ASP A 690 51.15 -33.69 1.00
C ASP A 690 51.11 -33.70 2.55
N ASP A 691 50.20 -34.55 3.03
CA ASP A 691 50.05 -35.19 4.35
C ASP A 691 50.86 -34.69 5.55
N VAL A 692 50.16 -34.15 6.57
CA VAL A 692 50.12 -34.71 7.95
C VAL A 692 48.82 -34.26 8.63
N ALA A 693 47.97 -35.21 9.00
CA ALA A 693 46.83 -34.98 9.88
C ALA A 693 47.29 -34.66 11.32
N SER A 694 46.86 -33.52 11.87
CA SER A 694 46.73 -33.34 13.33
C SER A 694 45.59 -32.35 13.69
N GLU A 695 44.45 -32.92 14.07
CA GLU A 695 43.46 -32.57 15.11
C GLU A 695 43.10 -31.11 15.50
N THR A 696 43.37 -30.06 14.72
CA THR A 696 42.91 -28.68 15.05
C THR A 696 42.13 -27.93 13.95
N GLY A 697 41.66 -28.61 12.91
CA GLY A 697 41.10 -27.96 11.71
C GLY A 697 39.60 -27.58 11.72
N THR A 698 38.75 -28.14 12.58
CA THR A 698 37.28 -28.05 12.37
C THR A 698 36.57 -26.89 13.07
N SER A 699 37.14 -26.32 14.14
CA SER A 699 36.58 -25.14 14.83
C SER A 699 36.60 -23.87 13.96
N GLN A 700 37.38 -23.87 12.87
CA GLN A 700 37.47 -22.76 11.93
C GLN A 700 36.40 -22.77 10.82
N LEU A 701 35.56 -23.80 10.73
CA LEU A 701 34.51 -23.83 9.71
C LEU A 701 33.30 -22.97 10.11
N PRO A 702 32.69 -22.21 9.17
CA PRO A 702 31.49 -21.43 9.42
C PRO A 702 30.33 -22.29 9.94
N LEU A 703 29.62 -21.76 10.94
CA LEU A 703 28.45 -22.41 11.51
C LEU A 703 27.21 -21.99 10.72
N VAL A 704 26.40 -22.96 10.30
CA VAL A 704 25.23 -22.71 9.43
C VAL A 704 23.97 -23.31 10.03
N ARG A 705 22.85 -22.57 9.95
CA ARG A 705 21.52 -23.03 10.34
C ARG A 705 20.55 -22.82 9.19
N ILE A 706 19.90 -23.88 8.74
CA ILE A 706 18.75 -23.76 7.82
C ILE A 706 17.47 -23.72 8.64
N HIS A 707 16.90 -22.54 8.72
CA HIS A 707 15.75 -22.21 9.54
C HIS A 707 14.53 -21.96 8.65
N SER A 708 13.44 -22.65 8.94
CA SER A 708 12.15 -22.39 8.30
C SER A 708 11.37 -21.44 9.19
N GLU A 709 10.83 -20.38 8.60
CA GLU A 709 9.95 -19.40 9.25
C GLU A 709 8.93 -20.09 10.16
N CYS A 710 8.85 -19.63 11.40
CA CYS A 710 7.90 -20.11 12.39
C CYS A 710 7.40 -18.93 13.24
N TYR A 711 6.50 -18.14 12.68
CA TYR A 711 5.89 -16.96 13.30
C TYR A 711 5.38 -17.26 14.73
N THR A 712 4.65 -18.36 14.90
CA THR A 712 4.11 -18.72 16.22
C THR A 712 5.21 -19.00 17.24
N GLY A 713 6.32 -19.62 16.83
CA GLY A 713 7.41 -19.96 17.75
C GLY A 713 8.38 -18.81 18.01
N GLU A 714 8.60 -17.96 17.02
CA GLU A 714 9.60 -16.89 17.03
C GLU A 714 9.04 -15.55 17.52
N THR A 715 7.81 -15.22 17.10
CA THR A 715 7.18 -13.92 17.39
C THR A 715 6.16 -14.00 18.51
N VAL A 716 5.38 -15.09 18.56
CA VAL A 716 4.30 -15.26 19.55
C VAL A 716 4.73 -16.12 20.74
N TRP A 717 6.00 -16.54 20.79
CA TRP A 717 6.59 -17.33 21.89
C TRP A 717 5.81 -18.62 22.21
N SER A 718 5.25 -19.28 21.18
CA SER A 718 4.44 -20.49 21.34
C SER A 718 5.24 -21.64 21.97
N ALA A 719 4.69 -22.22 23.03
CA ALA A 719 5.21 -23.42 23.68
C ALA A 719 4.84 -24.73 22.96
N ARG A 720 4.31 -24.69 21.72
CA ARG A 720 4.02 -25.91 20.93
C ARG A 720 5.21 -26.39 20.10
N CYS A 721 6.25 -25.55 19.97
CA CYS A 721 7.44 -25.89 19.20
C CYS A 721 8.70 -25.22 19.77
N ASP A 722 9.86 -25.79 19.47
CA ASP A 722 11.17 -25.28 19.88
C ASP A 722 11.83 -24.35 18.83
N CYS A 723 11.09 -23.90 17.81
CA CYS A 723 11.64 -23.15 16.68
C CYS A 723 12.25 -21.80 17.10
N GLY A 724 11.57 -21.03 17.96
CA GLY A 724 12.09 -19.76 18.46
C GLY A 724 13.37 -19.94 19.28
N GLU A 725 13.36 -20.89 20.22
CA GLU A 725 14.53 -21.22 21.04
C GLU A 725 15.73 -21.69 20.19
N GLN A 726 15.48 -22.48 19.14
CA GLN A 726 16.54 -22.89 18.21
C GLN A 726 17.12 -21.73 17.39
N LEU A 727 16.29 -20.73 17.03
CA LEU A 727 16.76 -19.55 16.30
C LEU A 727 17.65 -18.68 17.20
N ASP A 728 17.21 -18.45 18.44
CA ASP A 728 17.95 -17.71 19.46
C ASP A 728 19.31 -18.36 19.76
N GLU A 729 19.32 -19.69 19.99
CA GLU A 729 20.56 -20.41 20.28
C GLU A 729 21.51 -20.42 19.08
N ALA A 730 21.01 -20.54 17.85
CA ALA A 730 21.83 -20.44 16.66
C ALA A 730 22.50 -19.06 16.54
N ALA A 731 21.74 -17.98 16.73
CA ALA A 731 22.26 -16.63 16.71
C ALA A 731 23.31 -16.40 17.82
N ARG A 732 23.06 -16.93 19.03
CA ARG A 732 24.01 -16.85 20.16
C ARG A 732 25.32 -17.57 19.87
N LEU A 733 25.27 -18.79 19.32
CA LEU A 733 26.45 -19.57 18.98
C LEU A 733 27.28 -18.90 17.88
N MET A 734 26.63 -18.35 16.85
CA MET A 734 27.30 -17.66 15.74
C MET A 734 27.87 -16.29 16.13
N SER A 735 27.27 -15.62 17.12
CA SER A 735 27.75 -14.32 17.61
C SER A 735 28.97 -14.44 18.53
N ASN A 736 29.25 -15.63 19.08
CA ASN A 736 30.35 -15.86 20.01
C ASN A 736 31.65 -16.22 19.27
N PRO A 737 32.69 -15.35 19.24
CA PRO A 737 33.92 -15.61 18.50
C PRO A 737 34.73 -16.80 19.04
N SER A 738 34.57 -17.16 20.31
CA SER A 738 35.25 -18.34 20.90
C SER A 738 34.66 -19.67 20.39
N ILE A 739 33.41 -19.67 19.93
CA ILE A 739 32.70 -20.86 19.43
C ILE A 739 32.70 -20.89 17.89
N SER A 740 32.50 -19.73 17.26
CA SER A 740 32.47 -19.58 15.81
C SER A 740 33.39 -18.44 15.36
N PRO A 741 34.73 -18.65 15.36
CA PRO A 741 35.69 -17.62 14.99
C PRO A 741 35.51 -17.13 13.54
N SER A 742 35.04 -18.00 12.65
CA SER A 742 34.73 -17.68 11.25
C SER A 742 33.34 -17.10 11.04
N GLY A 743 32.59 -16.85 12.13
CA GLY A 743 31.20 -16.42 12.06
C GLY A 743 30.26 -17.52 11.57
N GLY A 744 29.17 -17.15 10.92
CA GLY A 744 28.16 -18.11 10.48
C GLY A 744 27.03 -17.48 9.68
N ALA A 745 26.12 -18.33 9.20
CA ALA A 745 24.94 -17.88 8.47
C ALA A 745 23.69 -18.67 8.88
N ILE A 746 22.61 -17.95 9.17
CA ILE A 746 21.27 -18.51 9.29
C ILE A 746 20.55 -18.24 7.97
N ILE A 747 20.24 -19.29 7.23
CA ILE A 747 19.39 -19.21 6.05
C ILE A 747 17.95 -19.34 6.53
N TYR A 748 17.22 -18.22 6.45
CA TYR A 748 15.86 -18.09 6.92
C TYR A 748 14.90 -18.18 5.72
N LEU A 749 14.27 -19.35 5.58
CA LEU A 749 13.37 -19.67 4.49
C LEU A 749 11.92 -19.41 4.88
N ARG A 750 11.17 -18.67 4.04
CA ARG A 750 9.74 -18.39 4.23
C ARG A 750 8.83 -19.57 3.92
N GLN A 751 8.98 -20.63 4.72
CA GLN A 751 8.33 -21.93 4.60
C GLN A 751 7.59 -22.30 5.90
N GLU A 752 6.66 -21.43 6.30
CA GLU A 752 5.84 -21.61 7.51
C GLU A 752 5.07 -22.94 7.51
N GLY A 753 4.90 -23.52 8.70
CA GLY A 753 4.10 -24.74 8.90
C GLY A 753 4.69 -26.01 8.28
N ARG A 754 6.00 -26.09 8.04
CA ARG A 754 6.63 -27.12 7.19
C ARG A 754 6.21 -27.00 5.71
N GLY A 755 5.98 -25.77 5.24
CA GLY A 755 5.68 -25.46 3.85
C GLY A 755 4.19 -25.32 3.52
N ILE A 756 3.28 -25.67 4.44
CA ILE A 756 1.82 -25.56 4.24
C ILE A 756 1.27 -24.15 4.48
N GLY A 757 2.07 -23.25 5.08
CA GLY A 757 1.67 -21.88 5.39
C GLY A 757 1.03 -21.71 6.78
N LEU A 758 0.86 -20.44 7.19
CA LEU A 758 0.40 -20.10 8.54
C LEU A 758 -1.06 -20.51 8.79
N GLY A 759 -1.96 -20.27 7.85
CA GLY A 759 -3.38 -20.61 8.00
C GLY A 759 -3.60 -22.11 8.21
N GLU A 760 -2.97 -22.95 7.39
CA GLU A 760 -3.07 -24.41 7.52
C GLU A 760 -2.38 -24.93 8.78
N LYS A 761 -1.28 -24.30 9.21
CA LYS A 761 -0.65 -24.59 10.51
C LYS A 761 -1.60 -24.32 11.68
N LEU A 762 -2.36 -23.23 11.67
CA LEU A 762 -3.33 -22.92 12.73
C LEU A 762 -4.50 -23.92 12.72
N LYS A 763 -4.96 -24.37 11.55
CA LYS A 763 -5.91 -25.49 11.46
C LYS A 763 -5.33 -26.77 12.04
N ALA A 764 -4.06 -27.08 11.74
CA ALA A 764 -3.38 -28.24 12.30
C ALA A 764 -3.25 -28.15 13.82
N TYR A 765 -3.08 -26.94 14.38
CA TYR A 765 -3.10 -26.70 15.82
C TYR A 765 -4.47 -27.01 16.44
N ASN A 766 -5.58 -26.61 15.80
CA ASN A 766 -6.91 -26.96 16.26
C ASN A 766 -7.13 -28.49 16.26
N LEU A 767 -6.63 -29.19 15.23
CA LEU A 767 -6.68 -30.66 15.20
C LEU A 767 -5.80 -31.30 16.27
N GLN A 768 -4.67 -30.67 16.62
CA GLN A 768 -3.82 -31.12 17.72
C GLN A 768 -4.51 -30.97 19.08
N ASP A 769 -5.29 -29.90 19.26
CA ASP A 769 -6.09 -29.68 20.47
C ASP A 769 -7.24 -30.69 20.58
N LEU A 770 -7.68 -31.24 19.45
CA LEU A 770 -8.60 -32.38 19.38
C LEU A 770 -7.90 -33.75 19.59
N GLY A 771 -6.61 -33.75 19.93
CA GLY A 771 -5.86 -34.94 20.35
C GLY A 771 -4.84 -35.46 19.32
N ASN A 772 -4.93 -35.03 18.06
CA ASN A 772 -4.00 -35.48 17.01
C ASN A 772 -2.57 -34.99 17.28
N ASP A 773 -1.57 -35.67 16.74
CA ASP A 773 -0.21 -35.10 16.70
C ASP A 773 0.05 -34.27 15.43
N THR A 774 1.22 -33.65 15.35
CA THR A 774 1.56 -32.78 14.20
C THR A 774 1.58 -33.52 12.86
N TYR A 775 1.93 -34.80 12.85
CA TYR A 775 1.95 -35.61 11.62
C TYR A 775 0.52 -35.92 11.19
N GLU A 776 -0.29 -36.43 12.11
CA GLU A 776 -1.70 -36.80 11.87
C GLU A 776 -2.53 -35.59 11.46
N ALA A 777 -2.35 -34.46 12.15
CA ALA A 777 -3.03 -33.21 11.83
C ALA A 777 -2.77 -32.75 10.38
N ASN A 778 -1.53 -32.86 9.89
CA ASN A 778 -1.20 -32.50 8.51
C ASN A 778 -1.84 -33.46 7.50
N VAL A 779 -1.80 -34.77 7.78
CA VAL A 779 -2.41 -35.80 6.92
C VAL A 779 -3.94 -35.63 6.86
N LEU A 780 -4.59 -35.32 7.99
CA LEU A 780 -6.03 -35.06 8.05
C LEU A 780 -6.43 -33.84 7.22
N LEU A 781 -5.57 -32.83 7.14
CA LEU A 781 -5.75 -31.66 6.27
C LEU A 781 -5.36 -31.92 4.81
N ARG A 782 -5.05 -33.17 4.43
CA ARG A 782 -4.60 -33.58 3.09
C ARG A 782 -3.29 -32.92 2.64
N HIS A 783 -2.45 -32.52 3.58
CA HIS A 783 -1.10 -32.03 3.32
C HIS A 783 -0.06 -33.15 3.51
N PRO A 784 1.09 -33.11 2.81
CA PRO A 784 2.20 -34.00 3.14
C PRO A 784 2.71 -33.68 4.55
N ALA A 785 3.30 -34.68 5.21
CA ALA A 785 3.85 -34.53 6.56
C ALA A 785 4.95 -33.46 6.65
N ASP A 786 5.72 -33.29 5.57
CA ASP A 786 6.71 -32.22 5.41
C ASP A 786 6.76 -31.82 3.93
N ALA A 787 6.38 -30.58 3.61
CA ALA A 787 6.35 -30.04 2.24
C ALA A 787 7.60 -29.22 1.92
N ARG A 788 8.60 -29.19 2.80
CA ARG A 788 9.76 -28.29 2.66
C ARG A 788 10.75 -28.79 1.62
N SER A 789 11.27 -27.86 0.84
CA SER A 789 12.42 -28.06 -0.04
C SER A 789 13.60 -27.21 0.42
N TYR A 790 14.80 -27.78 0.37
CA TYR A 790 16.04 -27.14 0.82
C TYR A 790 16.98 -26.72 -0.32
N GLY A 791 16.62 -26.96 -1.59
CA GLY A 791 17.44 -26.56 -2.73
C GLY A 791 17.71 -25.06 -2.77
N LEU A 792 16.73 -24.24 -2.38
CA LEU A 792 16.91 -22.79 -2.27
C LEU A 792 17.97 -22.40 -1.23
N ALA A 793 18.01 -23.12 -0.10
CA ALA A 793 19.05 -22.91 0.91
C ALA A 793 20.44 -23.28 0.38
N THR A 794 20.56 -24.37 -0.38
CA THR A 794 21.81 -24.76 -1.04
C THR A 794 22.28 -23.67 -1.98
N SER A 795 21.42 -23.13 -2.84
CA SER A 795 21.75 -22.03 -3.75
C SER A 795 22.21 -20.77 -3.02
N MET A 796 21.52 -20.38 -1.93
CA MET A 796 21.90 -19.23 -1.11
C MET A 796 23.28 -19.43 -0.45
N LEU A 797 23.59 -20.64 0.02
CA LEU A 797 24.90 -20.95 0.59
C LEU A 797 26.02 -20.88 -0.44
N VAL A 798 25.79 -21.38 -1.66
CA VAL A 798 26.75 -21.28 -2.77
C VAL A 798 27.03 -19.83 -3.15
N ASP A 799 25.99 -19.00 -3.18
CA ASP A 799 26.11 -17.56 -3.44
C ASP A 799 26.87 -16.82 -2.32
N LEU A 800 26.66 -17.18 -1.05
CA LEU A 800 27.41 -16.67 0.11
C LEU A 800 28.88 -17.16 0.18
N GLY A 801 29.30 -18.00 -0.77
CA GLY A 801 30.65 -18.58 -0.78
C GLY A 801 30.85 -19.71 0.23
N LEU A 802 29.77 -20.24 0.80
CA LEU A 802 29.77 -21.37 1.72
C LEU A 802 29.54 -22.73 1.01
N GLY A 803 29.44 -22.71 -0.31
CA GLY A 803 29.37 -23.87 -1.20
C GLY A 803 30.08 -23.63 -2.54
N GLY A 804 30.26 -24.68 -3.32
CA GLY A 804 30.97 -24.73 -4.60
C GLY A 804 32.36 -25.35 -4.51
N VAL A 805 32.99 -25.51 -5.68
CA VAL A 805 34.32 -26.12 -5.84
C VAL A 805 35.38 -25.35 -5.05
N GLY A 806 36.15 -26.05 -4.21
CA GLY A 806 37.24 -25.47 -3.41
C GLY A 806 36.86 -24.95 -2.02
N THR A 807 35.61 -25.13 -1.57
CA THR A 807 35.18 -24.75 -0.21
C THR A 807 35.59 -25.80 0.84
N GLN A 808 35.94 -25.36 2.05
CA GLN A 808 36.33 -26.26 3.15
C GLN A 808 35.14 -27.02 3.77
N GLY A 809 33.91 -26.57 3.47
CA GLY A 809 32.64 -27.10 3.99
C GLY A 809 32.08 -26.29 5.15
N ILE A 810 30.97 -26.75 5.72
CA ILE A 810 30.23 -26.09 6.80
C ILE A 810 30.00 -27.01 8.00
N ARG A 811 29.77 -26.39 9.17
CA ARG A 811 29.20 -27.07 10.34
C ARG A 811 27.71 -26.77 10.40
N LEU A 812 26.86 -27.79 10.28
CA LEU A 812 25.41 -27.62 10.16
C LEU A 812 24.68 -27.86 11.49
N LEU A 813 23.97 -26.83 11.98
CA LEU A 813 23.07 -26.91 13.14
C LEU A 813 21.75 -27.57 12.73
N THR A 814 21.60 -28.86 13.02
CA THR A 814 20.39 -29.62 12.73
C THR A 814 20.26 -30.86 13.61
N ASN A 815 19.03 -31.30 13.86
CA ASN A 815 18.74 -32.63 14.39
C ASN A 815 18.11 -33.59 13.39
N ASN A 816 17.76 -33.08 12.21
CA ASN A 816 17.16 -33.86 11.15
C ASN A 816 18.29 -34.43 10.25
N PRO A 817 18.46 -35.76 10.15
CA PRO A 817 19.42 -36.39 9.24
C PRO A 817 19.13 -36.09 7.76
N ASP A 818 17.86 -36.08 7.36
CA ASP A 818 17.45 -35.85 5.97
C ASP A 818 17.80 -34.43 5.53
N LYS A 819 17.71 -33.46 6.46
CA LYS A 819 18.14 -32.08 6.23
C LYS A 819 19.64 -31.99 5.92
N VAL A 820 20.47 -32.85 6.51
CA VAL A 820 21.92 -32.86 6.23
C VAL A 820 22.14 -33.19 4.75
N ARG A 821 21.51 -34.25 4.24
CA ARG A 821 21.61 -34.66 2.84
C ARG A 821 20.99 -33.66 1.88
N ALA A 822 19.81 -33.13 2.24
CA ALA A 822 19.09 -32.19 1.39
C ALA A 822 19.84 -30.86 1.19
N VAL A 823 20.64 -30.43 2.17
CA VAL A 823 21.46 -29.22 2.08
C VAL A 823 22.69 -29.41 1.20
N GLU A 824 23.26 -30.63 1.14
CA GLU A 824 24.42 -30.88 0.27
C GLU A 824 24.10 -30.65 -1.21
N GLY A 825 22.83 -30.86 -1.61
CA GLY A 825 22.36 -30.70 -2.98
C GLY A 825 22.67 -31.90 -3.88
N PRO A 826 22.12 -31.95 -5.11
CA PRO A 826 22.24 -33.09 -5.99
C PRO A 826 23.69 -33.35 -6.43
N GLY A 827 24.50 -32.29 -6.60
CA GLY A 827 25.90 -32.35 -6.98
C GLY A 827 26.89 -32.26 -5.81
N ARG A 828 26.43 -32.32 -4.55
CA ARG A 828 27.23 -31.98 -3.35
C ARG A 828 27.84 -30.58 -3.43
N GLU A 829 27.05 -29.62 -3.87
CA GLU A 829 27.41 -28.22 -3.98
C GLU A 829 27.77 -27.61 -2.62
N VAL A 830 27.22 -28.15 -1.53
CA VAL A 830 27.61 -27.82 -0.16
C VAL A 830 28.12 -29.06 0.54
N ILE A 831 29.25 -28.97 1.25
CA ILE A 831 29.83 -30.09 1.99
C ILE A 831 29.56 -29.89 3.48
N VAL A 832 28.76 -30.78 4.09
CA VAL A 832 28.52 -30.76 5.54
C VAL A 832 29.57 -31.63 6.23
N ARG A 833 30.55 -31.00 6.89
CA ARG A 833 31.66 -31.71 7.56
C ARG A 833 31.29 -32.20 8.95
N GLU A 834 30.55 -31.38 9.68
CA GLU A 834 30.08 -31.72 11.02
C GLU A 834 28.62 -31.35 11.17
N ARG A 835 27.89 -32.23 11.86
CA ARG A 835 26.57 -31.90 12.40
C ARG A 835 26.75 -31.42 13.83
N VAL A 836 26.19 -30.25 14.13
CA VAL A 836 26.13 -29.71 15.49
C VAL A 836 24.72 -29.90 16.03
N ALA A 837 24.59 -30.63 17.15
CA ALA A 837 23.28 -30.96 17.71
C ALA A 837 22.60 -29.75 18.38
N MET A 838 21.29 -29.59 18.13
CA MET A 838 20.46 -28.53 18.71
C MET A 838 19.58 -29.12 19.82
N VAL A 839 20.15 -29.41 20.99
CA VAL A 839 19.38 -29.96 22.11
C VAL A 839 18.61 -28.84 22.81
N PRO A 840 17.29 -29.02 23.08
CA PRO A 840 16.49 -28.08 23.84
C PRO A 840 17.13 -27.70 25.17
N LEU A 841 17.05 -26.42 25.53
CA LEU A 841 17.66 -25.86 26.73
C LEU A 841 17.04 -26.46 28.00
N ALA A 842 15.74 -26.78 27.96
CA ALA A 842 15.05 -27.49 29.04
C ALA A 842 15.70 -28.86 29.33
N TRP A 843 16.11 -29.59 28.30
CA TRP A 843 16.79 -30.88 28.48
C TRP A 843 18.23 -30.70 28.96
N LYS A 844 18.97 -29.73 28.42
CA LYS A 844 20.34 -29.43 28.85
C LYS A 844 20.45 -28.99 30.31
N THR A 845 19.45 -28.26 30.80
CA THR A 845 19.51 -27.61 32.13
C THR A 845 18.71 -28.35 33.20
N GLY A 846 18.11 -29.50 32.88
CA GLY A 846 17.19 -30.21 33.78
C GLY A 846 15.93 -29.39 34.10
N GLY A 847 15.47 -28.58 33.14
CA GLY A 847 14.27 -27.75 33.25
C GLY A 847 14.46 -26.40 33.96
N LYS A 848 15.70 -25.96 34.20
CA LYS A 848 15.98 -24.65 34.84
C LYS A 848 15.83 -23.46 33.87
N ALA A 849 16.02 -23.69 32.58
CA ALA A 849 15.85 -22.68 31.52
C ALA A 849 15.31 -23.35 30.25
N GLY A 850 14.70 -22.57 29.35
CA GLY A 850 14.07 -23.06 28.11
C GLY A 850 12.56 -23.28 28.24
N ILE A 851 11.93 -23.67 27.13
CA ILE A 851 10.48 -23.91 27.08
C ILE A 851 10.16 -25.23 27.77
N LYS A 852 9.25 -25.20 28.76
CA LYS A 852 8.72 -26.39 29.43
C LYS A 852 7.19 -26.40 29.32
N SER A 853 6.67 -27.34 28.54
CA SER A 853 5.23 -27.54 28.34
C SER A 853 4.95 -28.98 27.90
N GLU A 854 3.73 -29.45 28.07
CA GLU A 854 3.34 -30.78 27.58
C GLU A 854 3.33 -30.81 26.04
N GLU A 855 2.95 -29.70 25.43
CA GLU A 855 2.84 -29.53 23.99
C GLU A 855 4.21 -29.61 23.30
N VAL A 856 5.27 -29.00 23.87
CA VAL A 856 6.61 -29.07 23.27
C VAL A 856 7.20 -30.47 23.41
N GLU A 857 6.94 -31.17 24.52
CA GLU A 857 7.40 -32.55 24.72
C GLU A 857 6.70 -33.52 23.75
N LYS A 858 5.37 -33.38 23.54
CA LYS A 858 4.63 -34.15 22.52
C LYS A 858 5.14 -33.86 21.10
N TYR A 859 5.51 -32.62 20.82
CA TYR A 859 6.09 -32.24 19.53
C TYR A 859 7.51 -32.83 19.33
N LEU A 860 8.34 -32.83 20.38
CA LEU A 860 9.69 -33.40 20.35
C LEU A 860 9.65 -34.93 20.24
N SER A 861 8.72 -35.61 20.91
CA SER A 861 8.52 -37.06 20.77
C SER A 861 8.11 -37.41 19.34
N THR A 862 7.16 -36.67 18.75
CA THR A 862 6.75 -36.83 17.35
C THR A 862 7.94 -36.68 16.39
N LYS A 863 8.85 -35.73 16.65
CA LYS A 863 10.08 -35.55 15.86
C LYS A 863 11.01 -36.77 15.94
N ILE A 864 11.15 -37.37 17.11
CA ILE A 864 12.03 -38.53 17.33
C ILE A 864 11.40 -39.79 16.71
N GLU A 865 10.14 -40.06 17.04
CA GLU A 865 9.46 -41.31 16.69
C GLU A 865 9.03 -41.35 15.22
N LYS A 866 8.35 -40.30 14.74
CA LYS A 866 7.78 -40.26 13.39
C LYS A 866 8.74 -39.67 12.35
N PHE A 867 9.52 -38.65 12.71
CA PHE A 867 10.47 -37.99 11.80
C PHE A 867 11.93 -38.42 11.98
N LYS A 868 12.22 -39.39 12.86
CA LYS A 868 13.56 -39.97 13.07
C LYS A 868 14.65 -38.93 13.38
N HIS A 869 14.29 -37.83 14.06
CA HIS A 869 15.27 -36.85 14.50
C HIS A 869 16.24 -37.47 15.51
N MET A 870 17.52 -37.17 15.35
CA MET A 870 18.60 -37.65 16.21
C MET A 870 18.70 -36.78 17.47
N LEU A 871 17.68 -36.85 18.32
CA LEU A 871 17.58 -36.20 19.62
C LEU A 871 17.50 -37.26 20.71
N THR A 872 18.30 -37.10 21.76
CA THR A 872 18.25 -37.95 22.96
C THR A 872 18.16 -37.04 24.18
N GLN A 873 17.26 -37.35 25.10
CA GLN A 873 17.22 -36.71 26.42
C GLN A 873 18.54 -37.03 27.13
N GLN A 874 19.25 -35.99 27.61
CA GLN A 874 20.57 -36.13 28.24
C GLN A 874 20.47 -36.37 29.74
#